data_AF-A0AA36BZ21-F1
#
_entry.id   AF-A0AA36BZ21-F1
#
_cell.length_a   1.000
_cell.length_b   1.000
_cell.length_c   1.000
_cell.angle_alpha   90.00
_cell.angle_beta   90.00
_cell.angle_gamma   90.00
#
_symmetry.space_group_name_H-M   'P 1'
#
loop_
_entity.id
_entity.type
_entity.pdbx_description
1 polymer ?
#
loop_
_entity_poly.entity_id
_entity_poly.type
_entity_poly.pdbx_seq_one_letter_code
_entity_poly.pdbx_strand_id
1 'polypeptide(L)'
;MEDFPDVGEVGHQVSKASMQTDHTTDTMYSTTSGENSILQDAPTPADEEHTFLILDPDHPKMVRFQTSLKNYLTKMMEKTKLELLEVTKPLKILKQEKEDVGVHLYGQQQELASKQMQLEEHQDKYTAFKGIRYREEALVKNTKHICTTSQNELILNKKHANSLRQDVENMEIHRFYLKQTKKDVGGDIKLLMRAVEKTTTDIATAETEQKRQDFFVDRLVKRTNKLRNDIALYDTQYKLQLEETKNIRNLLQDAELQLSMMVLKSDMYGYKKSTMQEQQENEKLTQLLNKGQRDVDMIREQLNNTVQKYEELKMQYSTYGQLLKETEENLLKTNAHKTFMQDMLVKMRKEFENQMASKICLENDYSRILLSMTSLKSQKKHFEVLLAEYEIEITNKNKIIDQCDVEIVRRSILVNRKQNLVDTCQKRLEQLINKAGGIELGPLDSTIRSLQKSIDEIDHSINTMQQLWLQKQRGLVDVLKEREDQMEKMDSSKKELIIHTQKKIRTEQKLLRQDCVKADLNRSIKHCLNDILKLNDMIHKELDLVGDVDHSINILEKDFIATLKEEKMNLVDLQTKLEQVKDEKEDFLQSIVETDQQIMLVERKIQILKETRSAVDADFQQGEIRSMKSEIHRMEMRFSQLMRQQNHMIQDTERFLSRRDNIDTLGDIQQSRKALTKGKLNKILNETKKKIKQVQKESGDFAQDIEDLQQKQNICGDELEVLQVDCNALKATLDDTTEHIEKSSNTKYRRMIDLLQQQRRNKYYQQVKDKRYKMLCKSKAALHSEYTKHMNNLQTLMAIVEQICQEYPGIQKSLQRLLHVLHIQSHKYMISSSEDSSREPSD
;
A
#
# COMPACT_ATOMS: atom_id res chain seq x y z
N MET A 1 27.18 -27.60 -10.18
CA MET A 1 26.42 -26.47 -9.63
C MET A 1 25.12 -26.37 -10.43
N GLU A 2 24.24 -27.37 -10.41
CA GLU A 2 23.70 -28.10 -9.22
C GLU A 2 22.96 -27.09 -8.31
N ASP A 3 21.65 -27.20 -8.01
CA ASP A 3 20.80 -28.40 -8.04
C ASP A 3 19.45 -28.30 -8.78
N PHE A 4 19.15 -29.38 -9.51
CA PHE A 4 17.87 -29.99 -9.91
C PHE A 4 18.24 -31.48 -10.19
N PRO A 5 17.33 -32.47 -10.11
CA PRO A 5 15.86 -32.40 -9.99
C PRO A 5 15.29 -33.29 -8.85
N ASP A 6 13.96 -33.34 -8.67
CA ASP A 6 13.15 -34.53 -9.03
C ASP A 6 11.64 -34.27 -8.86
N VAL A 7 10.83 -34.75 -9.80
CA VAL A 7 9.38 -34.97 -9.67
C VAL A 7 9.07 -36.23 -10.49
N GLY A 8 9.15 -37.38 -9.84
CA GLY A 8 8.96 -38.69 -10.47
C GLY A 8 8.39 -39.71 -9.50
N GLU A 9 7.58 -40.62 -10.05
CA GLU A 9 7.22 -41.92 -9.50
C GLU A 9 6.44 -41.98 -8.17
N VAL A 10 5.11 -42.03 -8.32
CA VAL A 10 4.25 -42.79 -7.40
C VAL A 10 4.40 -44.28 -7.74
N GLY A 11 4.99 -45.07 -6.83
CA GLY A 11 4.85 -46.53 -6.91
C GLY A 11 5.88 -47.34 -6.15
N HIS A 12 5.50 -47.86 -4.98
CA HIS A 12 5.99 -49.08 -4.29
C HIS A 12 5.38 -49.08 -2.87
N GLN A 13 5.00 -50.17 -2.21
CA GLN A 13 4.91 -51.62 -2.49
C GLN A 13 3.70 -52.13 -1.65
N VAL A 14 3.01 -53.23 -1.97
CA VAL A 14 3.44 -54.61 -1.71
C VAL A 14 3.01 -55.55 -2.85
N SER A 15 3.94 -56.38 -3.31
CA SER A 15 3.72 -57.43 -4.31
C SER A 15 3.71 -58.84 -3.70
N LYS A 16 2.90 -59.73 -4.27
CA LYS A 16 3.13 -61.18 -4.52
C LYS A 16 1.84 -61.74 -5.14
N ALA A 17 1.81 -62.47 -6.26
CA ALA A 17 2.82 -62.92 -7.23
C ALA A 17 2.15 -62.92 -8.65
N SER A 18 2.79 -62.67 -9.80
CA SER A 18 3.66 -63.58 -10.60
C SER A 18 3.08 -65.00 -10.73
N MET A 19 2.90 -65.63 -11.90
CA MET A 19 3.55 -65.54 -13.24
C MET A 19 2.47 -65.63 -14.36
N GLN A 20 2.52 -65.07 -15.59
CA GLN A 20 3.51 -64.96 -16.69
C GLN A 20 3.25 -65.99 -17.83
N THR A 21 3.46 -65.57 -19.09
CA THR A 21 3.30 -66.32 -20.39
C THR A 21 1.85 -66.63 -20.85
N ASP A 22 1.51 -66.64 -22.15
CA ASP A 22 2.14 -65.96 -23.29
C ASP A 22 1.16 -65.73 -24.46
N HIS A 23 1.66 -64.91 -25.38
CA HIS A 23 1.16 -64.40 -26.65
C HIS A 23 0.39 -65.31 -27.64
N THR A 24 -0.34 -64.59 -28.50
CA THR A 24 -0.84 -64.92 -29.84
C THR A 24 0.05 -65.83 -30.71
N THR A 25 -0.56 -66.80 -31.40
CA THR A 25 -0.26 -67.06 -32.83
C THR A 25 -1.45 -67.66 -33.58
N ASP A 26 -1.41 -67.46 -34.89
CA ASP A 26 -2.40 -67.80 -35.91
C ASP A 26 -2.16 -69.21 -36.51
N THR A 27 -3.05 -69.63 -37.43
CA THR A 27 -2.79 -70.60 -38.53
C THR A 27 -2.72 -72.12 -38.23
N MET A 28 -3.73 -72.81 -38.78
CA MET A 28 -3.74 -74.12 -39.49
C MET A 28 -2.72 -75.23 -39.12
N TYR A 29 -3.22 -76.45 -38.87
CA TYR A 29 -3.43 -77.51 -39.88
C TYR A 29 -4.74 -78.24 -39.47
N SER A 30 -5.75 -78.46 -40.33
CA SER A 30 -5.81 -79.47 -41.41
C SER A 30 -5.51 -80.88 -40.88
N THR A 31 -6.26 -81.94 -41.18
CA THR A 31 -7.11 -82.31 -42.33
C THR A 31 -7.97 -83.51 -41.86
N THR A 32 -9.11 -83.93 -42.41
CA THR A 32 -9.64 -83.99 -43.79
C THR A 32 -11.15 -83.73 -43.77
N SER A 33 -11.75 -83.10 -44.79
CA SER A 33 -12.31 -83.77 -46.00
C SER A 33 -13.09 -85.06 -45.68
N GLY A 34 -14.33 -85.25 -46.14
CA GLY A 34 -15.08 -84.50 -47.14
C GLY A 34 -15.77 -85.48 -48.11
N GLU A 35 -16.92 -85.06 -48.63
CA GLU A 35 -17.64 -85.67 -49.75
C GLU A 35 -18.22 -87.09 -49.56
N ASN A 36 -19.22 -87.36 -50.41
CA ASN A 36 -19.83 -88.65 -50.72
C ASN A 36 -20.66 -89.32 -49.60
N SER A 37 -21.81 -89.95 -49.87
CA SER A 37 -22.74 -90.02 -51.00
C SER A 37 -23.61 -91.27 -50.72
N ILE A 38 -24.86 -91.26 -51.18
CA ILE A 38 -25.49 -92.44 -51.83
C ILE A 38 -25.87 -93.66 -50.95
N LEU A 39 -27.19 -93.91 -50.91
CA LEU A 39 -27.91 -95.19 -50.78
C LEU A 39 -27.89 -95.86 -49.37
N GLN A 40 -29.09 -96.11 -48.82
CA GLN A 40 -29.82 -97.39 -48.78
C GLN A 40 -29.21 -98.42 -47.79
N ASP A 41 -29.98 -99.26 -47.10
CA ASP A 41 -31.37 -99.64 -47.33
C ASP A 41 -32.11 -99.95 -46.01
N ALA A 42 -33.44 -100.07 -46.07
CA ALA A 42 -34.19 -100.77 -45.03
C ALA A 42 -33.83 -102.28 -45.06
N PRO A 43 -34.10 -103.05 -44.00
CA PRO A 43 -35.35 -103.81 -44.09
C PRO A 43 -36.09 -104.02 -42.75
N THR A 44 -37.42 -103.95 -42.82
CA THR A 44 -38.34 -104.70 -41.95
C THR A 44 -38.15 -106.20 -42.16
N PRO A 45 -38.23 -107.03 -41.11
CA PRO A 45 -39.45 -107.83 -40.85
C PRO A 45 -39.70 -108.03 -39.34
N ALA A 46 -40.73 -108.69 -38.80
CA ALA A 46 -42.11 -109.07 -39.12
C ALA A 46 -42.58 -109.98 -37.93
N ASP A 47 -43.88 -110.29 -37.84
CA ASP A 47 -44.50 -111.37 -37.04
C ASP A 47 -44.56 -111.17 -35.49
N GLU A 48 -45.54 -111.66 -34.71
CA GLU A 48 -46.56 -112.73 -34.90
C GLU A 48 -47.99 -112.38 -34.42
N GLU A 49 -48.99 -112.97 -35.09
CA GLU A 49 -50.35 -113.52 -34.75
C GLU A 49 -51.11 -113.17 -33.42
N HIS A 50 -52.46 -113.25 -33.28
CA HIS A 50 -53.52 -113.97 -34.01
C HIS A 50 -54.89 -113.21 -34.13
N THR A 51 -55.53 -113.37 -35.30
CA THR A 51 -56.96 -113.71 -35.58
C THR A 51 -58.14 -113.23 -34.68
N PHE A 52 -59.07 -112.43 -35.25
CA PHE A 52 -60.45 -112.87 -35.60
C PHE A 52 -61.24 -111.81 -36.43
N LEU A 53 -61.51 -112.12 -37.72
CA LEU A 53 -62.68 -111.76 -38.56
C LEU A 53 -63.13 -110.26 -38.66
N ILE A 54 -63.37 -109.62 -39.83
CA ILE A 54 -64.32 -109.98 -40.92
C ILE A 54 -64.00 -109.19 -42.24
N LEU A 55 -63.96 -109.93 -43.38
CA LEU A 55 -64.02 -109.54 -44.83
C LEU A 55 -62.89 -108.73 -45.53
N ASP A 56 -62.69 -109.08 -46.81
CA ASP A 56 -61.54 -108.72 -47.68
C ASP A 56 -61.75 -107.54 -48.66
N PRO A 57 -60.66 -106.95 -49.24
CA PRO A 57 -60.66 -105.66 -49.94
C PRO A 57 -61.42 -105.51 -51.28
N ASP A 58 -61.64 -106.58 -52.06
CA ASP A 58 -62.14 -106.46 -53.45
C ASP A 58 -63.67 -106.30 -53.58
N HIS A 59 -64.34 -105.88 -52.51
CA HIS A 59 -65.76 -105.60 -52.55
C HIS A 59 -66.06 -104.29 -53.32
N PRO A 60 -67.02 -104.26 -54.28
CA PRO A 60 -67.28 -103.11 -55.17
C PRO A 60 -67.79 -101.82 -54.48
N LYS A 61 -67.84 -101.79 -53.14
CA LYS A 61 -68.10 -100.59 -52.33
C LYS A 61 -66.84 -99.93 -51.77
N MET A 62 -65.67 -100.58 -51.77
CA MET A 62 -64.44 -100.01 -51.18
C MET A 62 -63.59 -99.15 -52.14
N VAL A 63 -63.69 -99.40 -53.46
CA VAL A 63 -62.94 -98.64 -54.49
C VAL A 63 -63.24 -97.14 -54.45
N ARG A 64 -64.50 -96.75 -54.17
CA ARG A 64 -64.90 -95.34 -53.97
C ARG A 64 -64.26 -94.72 -52.72
N PHE A 65 -64.00 -95.51 -51.68
CA PHE A 65 -63.37 -95.07 -50.45
C PHE A 65 -61.85 -94.90 -50.64
N GLN A 66 -61.19 -95.85 -51.30
CA GLN A 66 -59.76 -95.72 -51.63
C GLN A 66 -59.47 -94.55 -52.58
N THR A 67 -60.30 -94.33 -53.60
CA THR A 67 -60.15 -93.15 -54.49
C THR A 67 -60.47 -91.84 -53.75
N SER A 68 -61.46 -91.81 -52.85
CA SER A 68 -61.73 -90.62 -52.02
C SER A 68 -60.60 -90.32 -51.05
N LEU A 69 -60.02 -91.33 -50.41
CA LEU A 69 -58.88 -91.19 -49.49
C LEU A 69 -57.63 -90.76 -50.24
N LYS A 70 -57.33 -91.36 -51.40
CA LYS A 70 -56.21 -90.96 -52.25
C LYS A 70 -56.35 -89.50 -52.71
N ASN A 71 -57.55 -89.09 -53.15
CA ASN A 71 -57.84 -87.71 -53.55
C ASN A 71 -57.81 -86.72 -52.38
N TYR A 72 -58.17 -87.15 -51.17
CA TYR A 72 -58.04 -86.34 -49.96
C TYR A 72 -56.56 -86.14 -49.59
N LEU A 73 -55.75 -87.21 -49.65
CA LEU A 73 -54.32 -87.16 -49.36
C LEU A 73 -53.52 -86.37 -50.41
N THR A 74 -53.82 -86.49 -51.71
CA THR A 74 -53.21 -85.61 -52.72
C THR A 74 -53.62 -84.15 -52.53
N LYS A 75 -54.89 -83.85 -52.21
CA LYS A 75 -55.31 -82.47 -51.88
C LYS A 75 -54.62 -81.92 -50.64
N MET A 76 -54.41 -82.73 -49.59
CA MET A 76 -53.63 -82.31 -48.41
C MET A 76 -52.15 -82.12 -48.73
N MET A 77 -51.57 -82.94 -49.60
CA MET A 77 -50.18 -82.81 -50.06
C MET A 77 -49.97 -81.63 -51.02
N GLU A 78 -50.95 -81.30 -51.86
CA GLU A 78 -50.95 -80.11 -52.72
C GLU A 78 -51.15 -78.84 -51.89
N LYS A 79 -52.08 -78.87 -50.93
CA LYS A 79 -52.29 -77.77 -49.97
C LYS A 79 -51.02 -77.47 -49.17
N THR A 80 -50.39 -78.49 -48.57
CA THR A 80 -49.14 -78.30 -47.82
C THR A 80 -47.96 -77.89 -48.70
N LYS A 81 -47.89 -78.31 -49.98
CA LYS A 81 -46.90 -77.78 -50.94
C LYS A 81 -47.15 -76.33 -51.32
N LEU A 82 -48.42 -75.91 -51.44
CA LEU A 82 -48.78 -74.51 -51.65
C LEU A 82 -48.43 -73.66 -50.42
N GLU A 83 -48.80 -74.09 -49.22
CA GLU A 83 -48.43 -73.44 -47.95
C GLU A 83 -46.89 -73.33 -47.80
N LEU A 84 -46.15 -74.39 -48.15
CA LEU A 84 -44.68 -74.36 -48.16
C LEU A 84 -44.12 -73.34 -49.16
N LEU A 85 -44.70 -73.23 -50.36
CA LEU A 85 -44.29 -72.26 -51.38
C LEU A 85 -44.68 -70.81 -51.00
N GLU A 86 -45.83 -70.62 -50.36
CA GLU A 86 -46.29 -69.34 -49.82
C GLU A 86 -45.41 -68.84 -48.67
N VAL A 87 -44.83 -69.73 -47.86
CA VAL A 87 -43.88 -69.35 -46.79
C VAL A 87 -42.44 -69.22 -47.32
N THR A 88 -42.02 -70.06 -48.27
CA THR A 88 -40.63 -70.05 -48.78
C THR A 88 -40.30 -68.81 -49.60
N LYS A 89 -41.26 -68.28 -50.38
CA LYS A 89 -41.07 -67.05 -51.18
C LYS A 89 -40.77 -65.81 -50.32
N PRO A 90 -41.61 -65.40 -49.34
CA PRO A 90 -41.31 -64.25 -48.49
C PRO A 90 -40.07 -64.48 -47.64
N LEU A 91 -39.78 -65.71 -47.19
CA LEU A 91 -38.54 -65.99 -46.45
C LEU A 91 -37.27 -65.81 -47.30
N LYS A 92 -37.36 -66.00 -48.63
CA LYS A 92 -36.26 -65.68 -49.54
C LYS A 92 -36.12 -64.16 -49.75
N ILE A 93 -37.22 -63.43 -49.86
CA ILE A 93 -37.23 -61.96 -49.96
C ILE A 93 -36.64 -61.34 -48.68
N LEU A 94 -37.10 -61.76 -47.50
CA LEU A 94 -36.58 -61.26 -46.21
C LEU A 94 -35.07 -61.52 -46.01
N LYS A 95 -34.53 -62.59 -46.62
CA LYS A 95 -33.09 -62.85 -46.61
C LYS A 95 -32.34 -61.87 -47.50
N GLN A 96 -32.85 -61.59 -48.70
CA GLN A 96 -32.27 -60.58 -49.59
C GLN A 96 -32.35 -59.18 -48.96
N GLU A 97 -33.49 -58.79 -48.39
CA GLU A 97 -33.63 -57.53 -47.65
C GLU A 97 -32.66 -57.43 -46.47
N LYS A 98 -32.43 -58.53 -45.73
CA LYS A 98 -31.43 -58.57 -44.66
C LYS A 98 -29.99 -58.42 -45.19
N GLU A 99 -29.68 -59.05 -46.32
CA GLU A 99 -28.37 -58.96 -46.97
C GLU A 99 -28.13 -57.53 -47.50
N ASP A 100 -29.12 -56.93 -48.17
CA ASP A 100 -29.08 -55.55 -48.69
C ASP A 100 -28.95 -54.52 -47.55
N VAL A 101 -29.71 -54.66 -46.46
CA VAL A 101 -29.57 -53.83 -45.25
C VAL A 101 -28.21 -54.06 -44.58
N GLY A 102 -27.68 -55.28 -44.60
CA GLY A 102 -26.33 -55.59 -44.10
C GLY A 102 -25.22 -54.89 -44.90
N VAL A 103 -25.32 -54.90 -46.24
CA VAL A 103 -24.39 -54.19 -47.13
C VAL A 103 -24.52 -52.67 -46.95
N HIS A 104 -25.74 -52.14 -46.82
CA HIS A 104 -25.96 -50.72 -46.57
C HIS A 104 -25.40 -50.28 -45.20
N LEU A 105 -25.61 -51.07 -44.15
CA LEU A 105 -25.06 -50.81 -42.82
C LEU A 105 -23.52 -50.84 -42.83
N TYR A 106 -22.91 -51.80 -43.55
CA TYR A 106 -21.45 -51.83 -43.73
C TYR A 106 -20.93 -50.60 -44.48
N GLY A 107 -21.66 -50.15 -45.52
CA GLY A 107 -21.38 -48.89 -46.21
C GLY A 107 -21.41 -47.68 -45.26
N GLN A 108 -22.46 -47.55 -44.45
CA GLN A 108 -22.56 -46.48 -43.44
C GLN A 108 -21.46 -46.58 -42.37
N GLN A 109 -21.06 -47.79 -41.95
CA GLN A 109 -19.93 -47.99 -41.03
C GLN A 109 -18.60 -47.53 -41.64
N GLN A 110 -18.38 -47.78 -42.93
CA GLN A 110 -17.19 -47.33 -43.65
C GLN A 110 -17.17 -45.80 -43.84
N GLU A 111 -18.32 -45.19 -44.16
CA GLU A 111 -18.46 -43.72 -44.19
C GLU A 111 -18.24 -43.09 -42.81
N LEU A 112 -18.78 -43.69 -41.75
CA LEU A 112 -18.60 -43.23 -40.37
C LEU A 112 -17.14 -43.31 -39.93
N ALA A 113 -16.43 -44.40 -40.23
CA ALA A 113 -14.99 -44.51 -39.96
C ALA A 113 -14.17 -43.47 -40.74
N SER A 114 -14.52 -43.22 -42.01
CA SER A 114 -13.91 -42.15 -42.81
C SER A 114 -14.16 -40.74 -42.22
N LYS A 115 -15.35 -40.51 -41.63
CA LYS A 115 -15.69 -39.26 -40.94
C LYS A 115 -14.98 -39.11 -39.59
N GLN A 116 -14.80 -40.19 -38.84
CA GLN A 116 -14.00 -40.19 -37.61
C GLN A 116 -12.53 -39.87 -37.90
N MET A 117 -11.94 -40.50 -38.92
CA MET A 117 -10.57 -40.22 -39.34
C MET A 117 -10.39 -38.75 -39.81
N GLN A 118 -11.36 -38.20 -40.54
CA GLN A 118 -11.38 -36.78 -40.90
C GLN A 118 -11.49 -35.87 -39.65
N LEU A 119 -12.29 -36.25 -38.65
CA LEU A 119 -12.42 -35.51 -37.39
C LEU A 119 -11.10 -35.48 -36.62
N GLU A 120 -10.41 -36.62 -36.51
CA GLU A 120 -9.09 -36.73 -35.87
C GLU A 120 -8.03 -35.89 -36.62
N GLU A 121 -8.00 -35.95 -37.95
CA GLU A 121 -7.09 -35.11 -38.76
C GLU A 121 -7.36 -33.60 -38.56
N HIS A 122 -8.63 -33.20 -38.37
CA HIS A 122 -9.00 -31.83 -38.02
C HIS A 122 -8.66 -31.47 -36.57
N GLN A 123 -8.76 -32.42 -35.63
CA GLN A 123 -8.38 -32.27 -34.22
C GLN A 123 -6.86 -32.05 -34.09
N ASP A 124 -6.05 -32.80 -34.83
CA ASP A 124 -4.59 -32.67 -34.87
C ASP A 124 -4.15 -31.33 -35.50
N LYS A 125 -4.80 -30.93 -36.61
CA LYS A 125 -4.59 -29.59 -37.18
C LYS A 125 -4.96 -28.49 -36.17
N TYR A 126 -6.07 -28.63 -35.45
CA TYR A 126 -6.48 -27.67 -34.43
C TYR A 126 -5.49 -27.60 -33.25
N THR A 127 -5.00 -28.72 -32.73
CA THR A 127 -4.00 -28.72 -31.65
C THR A 127 -2.67 -28.12 -32.09
N ALA A 128 -2.22 -28.40 -33.32
CA ALA A 128 -1.05 -27.76 -33.92
C ALA A 128 -1.23 -26.23 -34.04
N PHE A 129 -2.35 -25.75 -34.60
CA PHE A 129 -2.63 -24.31 -34.69
C PHE A 129 -2.74 -23.63 -33.31
N LYS A 130 -3.36 -24.31 -32.33
CA LYS A 130 -3.44 -23.85 -30.94
C LYS A 130 -2.05 -23.71 -30.31
N GLY A 131 -1.14 -24.67 -30.55
CA GLY A 131 0.26 -24.60 -30.13
C GLY A 131 1.02 -23.43 -30.75
N ILE A 132 0.89 -23.23 -32.07
CA ILE A 132 1.48 -22.09 -32.78
C ILE A 132 0.96 -20.77 -32.21
N ARG A 133 -0.36 -20.64 -32.00
CA ARG A 133 -0.97 -19.42 -31.45
C ARG A 133 -0.41 -19.07 -30.07
N TYR A 134 -0.26 -20.04 -29.16
CA TYR A 134 0.32 -19.77 -27.85
C TYR A 134 1.80 -19.34 -27.92
N ARG A 135 2.58 -19.91 -28.84
CA ARG A 135 3.97 -19.49 -29.06
C ARG A 135 4.04 -18.04 -29.55
N GLU A 136 3.23 -17.66 -30.53
CA GLU A 136 3.17 -16.28 -31.02
C GLU A 136 2.64 -15.31 -29.98
N GLU A 137 1.59 -15.67 -29.22
CA GLU A 137 1.11 -14.85 -28.10
C GLU A 137 2.18 -14.62 -27.02
N ALA A 138 3.03 -15.61 -26.75
CA ALA A 138 4.16 -15.47 -25.82
C ALA A 138 5.25 -14.52 -26.36
N LEU A 139 5.58 -14.61 -27.64
CA LEU A 139 6.51 -13.68 -28.31
C LEU A 139 5.96 -12.24 -28.34
N VAL A 140 4.66 -12.07 -28.62
CA VAL A 140 3.98 -10.76 -28.58
C VAL A 140 3.92 -10.19 -27.16
N LYS A 141 3.74 -11.02 -26.12
CA LYS A 141 3.84 -10.58 -24.71
C LYS A 141 5.26 -10.13 -24.36
N ASN A 142 6.28 -10.89 -24.75
CA ASN A 142 7.69 -10.55 -24.49
C ASN A 142 8.10 -9.25 -25.19
N THR A 143 7.81 -9.12 -26.50
CA THR A 143 8.08 -7.88 -27.25
C THR A 143 7.33 -6.67 -26.69
N LYS A 144 6.06 -6.80 -26.29
CA LYS A 144 5.35 -5.72 -25.57
C LYS A 144 6.02 -5.36 -24.23
N HIS A 145 6.55 -6.33 -23.50
CA HIS A 145 7.30 -6.05 -22.27
C HIS A 145 8.60 -5.29 -22.54
N ILE A 146 9.36 -5.68 -23.57
CA ILE A 146 10.59 -4.99 -23.99
C ILE A 146 10.28 -3.57 -24.48
N CYS A 147 9.19 -3.36 -25.23
CA CYS A 147 8.78 -2.02 -25.66
C CYS A 147 8.35 -1.13 -24.48
N THR A 148 7.62 -1.66 -23.49
CA THR A 148 7.19 -0.89 -22.32
C THR A 148 8.36 -0.54 -21.39
N THR A 149 9.31 -1.45 -21.19
CA THR A 149 10.55 -1.16 -20.44
C THR A 149 11.40 -0.09 -21.15
N SER A 150 11.67 -0.25 -22.45
CA SER A 150 12.37 0.75 -23.27
C SER A 150 11.68 2.12 -23.27
N GLN A 151 10.34 2.16 -23.30
CA GLN A 151 9.58 3.41 -23.21
C GLN A 151 9.73 4.08 -21.84
N ASN A 152 9.75 3.29 -20.75
CA ASN A 152 9.97 3.80 -19.40
C ASN A 152 11.38 4.36 -19.21
N GLU A 153 12.41 3.70 -19.76
CA GLU A 153 13.79 4.22 -19.78
C GLU A 153 13.89 5.53 -20.56
N LEU A 154 13.23 5.63 -21.72
CA LEU A 154 13.22 6.86 -22.52
C LEU A 154 12.49 8.02 -21.81
N ILE A 155 11.43 7.72 -21.03
CA ILE A 155 10.76 8.70 -20.15
C ILE A 155 11.68 9.12 -19.00
N LEU A 156 12.41 8.19 -18.38
CA LEU A 156 13.37 8.47 -17.31
C LEU A 156 14.52 9.36 -17.80
N ASN A 157 15.09 9.03 -18.96
CA ASN A 157 16.14 9.81 -19.62
C ASN A 157 15.67 11.22 -19.99
N LYS A 158 14.42 11.37 -20.46
CA LYS A 158 13.80 12.70 -20.68
C LYS A 158 13.65 13.51 -19.38
N LYS A 159 13.28 12.88 -18.26
CA LYS A 159 13.22 13.54 -16.95
C LYS A 159 14.62 13.98 -16.48
N HIS A 160 15.62 13.11 -16.60
CA HIS A 160 17.00 13.42 -16.25
C HIS A 160 17.58 14.58 -17.10
N ALA A 161 17.35 14.55 -18.42
CA ALA A 161 17.77 15.64 -19.32
C ALA A 161 17.09 16.98 -18.99
N ASN A 162 15.84 16.97 -18.52
CA ASN A 162 15.17 18.18 -18.04
C ASN A 162 15.72 18.68 -16.71
N SER A 163 16.09 17.78 -15.78
CA SER A 163 16.79 18.16 -14.54
C SER A 163 18.11 18.86 -14.85
N LEU A 164 18.95 18.25 -15.71
CA LEU A 164 20.23 18.85 -16.12
C LEU A 164 20.05 20.21 -16.79
N ARG A 165 18.99 20.42 -17.59
CA ARG A 165 18.67 21.75 -18.14
C ARG A 165 18.35 22.77 -17.05
N GLN A 166 17.54 22.38 -16.06
CA GLN A 166 17.21 23.24 -14.92
C GLN A 166 18.45 23.55 -14.06
N ASP A 167 19.33 22.57 -13.84
CA ASP A 167 20.58 22.75 -13.10
C ASP A 167 21.55 23.69 -13.84
N VAL A 168 21.61 23.61 -15.17
CA VAL A 168 22.35 24.57 -15.99
C VAL A 168 21.75 25.97 -15.87
N GLU A 169 20.42 26.13 -16.00
CA GLU A 169 19.74 27.43 -15.82
C GLU A 169 20.00 28.03 -14.43
N ASN A 170 19.93 27.21 -13.36
CA ASN A 170 20.28 27.61 -12.00
C ASN A 170 21.75 28.04 -11.88
N MET A 171 22.68 27.30 -12.48
CA MET A 171 24.10 27.65 -12.52
C MET A 171 24.37 28.94 -13.31
N GLU A 172 23.61 29.24 -14.37
CA GLU A 172 23.71 30.51 -15.08
C GLU A 172 23.23 31.69 -14.22
N ILE A 173 22.18 31.49 -13.43
CA ILE A 173 21.68 32.46 -12.45
C ILE A 173 22.73 32.68 -11.34
N HIS A 174 23.31 31.62 -10.77
CA HIS A 174 24.40 31.75 -9.79
C HIS A 174 25.64 32.43 -10.37
N ARG A 175 26.02 32.12 -11.62
CA ARG A 175 27.11 32.78 -12.35
C ARG A 175 26.82 34.28 -12.54
N PHE A 176 25.57 34.66 -12.78
CA PHE A 176 25.16 36.06 -12.88
C PHE A 176 25.33 36.79 -11.52
N TYR A 177 24.82 36.23 -10.42
CA TYR A 177 25.01 36.80 -9.08
C TYR A 177 26.49 36.86 -8.64
N LEU A 178 27.29 35.83 -8.94
CA LEU A 178 28.73 35.83 -8.69
C LEU A 178 29.47 36.89 -9.53
N LYS A 179 29.04 37.13 -10.78
CA LYS A 179 29.59 38.20 -11.62
C LYS A 179 29.24 39.59 -11.09
N GLN A 180 28.04 39.77 -10.55
CA GLN A 180 27.62 41.03 -9.92
C GLN A 180 28.37 41.28 -8.61
N THR A 181 28.38 40.32 -7.68
CA THR A 181 29.14 40.44 -6.42
C THR A 181 30.64 40.65 -6.65
N LYS A 182 31.26 40.00 -7.66
CA LYS A 182 32.65 40.30 -8.06
C LYS A 182 32.85 41.75 -8.51
N LYS A 183 31.87 42.34 -9.20
CA LYS A 183 31.91 43.75 -9.62
C LYS A 183 31.79 44.69 -8.42
N ASP A 184 30.92 44.36 -7.47
CA ASP A 184 30.65 45.18 -6.28
C ASP A 184 31.85 45.13 -5.31
N VAL A 185 32.34 43.93 -4.99
CA VAL A 185 33.60 43.75 -4.23
C VAL A 185 34.80 44.40 -4.96
N GLY A 186 34.83 44.37 -6.29
CA GLY A 186 35.82 45.09 -7.09
C GLY A 186 35.67 46.62 -7.05
N GLY A 187 34.50 47.14 -6.67
CA GLY A 187 34.27 48.54 -6.32
C GLY A 187 34.73 48.84 -4.90
N ASP A 188 34.33 48.01 -3.93
CA ASP A 188 34.69 48.15 -2.52
C ASP A 188 36.21 48.09 -2.31
N ILE A 189 36.93 47.19 -2.99
CA ILE A 189 38.39 47.13 -2.95
C ILE A 189 39.01 48.45 -3.46
N LYS A 190 38.44 49.09 -4.48
CA LYS A 190 38.94 50.39 -4.98
C LYS A 190 38.65 51.53 -3.99
N LEU A 191 37.51 51.47 -3.29
CA LEU A 191 37.22 52.41 -2.20
C LEU A 191 38.16 52.19 -1.01
N LEU A 192 38.44 50.94 -0.65
CA LEU A 192 39.38 50.56 0.41
C LEU A 192 40.80 51.02 0.06
N MET A 193 41.27 50.80 -1.17
CA MET A 193 42.58 51.28 -1.62
C MET A 193 42.69 52.81 -1.50
N ARG A 194 41.68 53.56 -1.95
CA ARG A 194 41.64 55.03 -1.79
C ARG A 194 41.58 55.47 -0.31
N ALA A 195 40.89 54.72 0.53
CA ALA A 195 40.84 54.98 1.97
C ALA A 195 42.20 54.73 2.63
N VAL A 196 42.90 53.65 2.25
CA VAL A 196 44.26 53.35 2.70
C VAL A 196 45.26 54.38 2.18
N GLU A 197 45.20 54.74 0.90
CA GLU A 197 46.01 55.83 0.33
C GLU A 197 45.82 57.12 1.15
N LYS A 198 44.56 57.49 1.44
CA LYS A 198 44.26 58.65 2.28
C LYS A 198 44.81 58.51 3.71
N THR A 199 44.64 57.36 4.38
CA THR A 199 45.21 57.21 5.73
C THR A 199 46.73 57.25 5.72
N THR A 200 47.40 56.74 4.68
CA THR A 200 48.86 56.88 4.55
C THR A 200 49.29 58.33 4.33
N THR A 201 48.55 59.14 3.56
CA THR A 201 48.84 60.58 3.44
C THR A 201 48.56 61.33 4.74
N ASP A 202 47.46 61.00 5.43
CA ASP A 202 47.10 61.63 6.71
C ASP A 202 48.17 61.31 7.78
N ILE A 203 48.63 60.05 7.88
CA ILE A 203 49.75 59.63 8.74
C ILE A 203 51.04 60.38 8.40
N ALA A 204 51.40 60.49 7.11
CA ALA A 204 52.59 61.23 6.69
C ALA A 204 52.53 62.72 7.09
N THR A 205 51.35 63.36 7.03
CA THR A 205 51.19 64.73 7.55
C THR A 205 51.28 64.78 9.08
N ALA A 206 50.70 63.82 9.80
CA ALA A 206 50.81 63.74 11.25
C ALA A 206 52.26 63.54 11.74
N GLU A 207 53.07 62.73 11.04
CA GLU A 207 54.50 62.56 11.34
C GLU A 207 55.30 63.86 11.16
N THR A 208 54.99 64.66 10.12
CA THR A 208 55.69 65.94 9.91
C THR A 208 55.31 66.97 10.98
N GLU A 209 54.05 66.96 11.44
CA GLU A 209 53.61 67.80 12.56
C GLU A 209 54.20 67.34 13.89
N GLN A 210 54.29 66.03 14.16
CA GLN A 210 54.95 65.51 15.36
C GLN A 210 56.42 65.94 15.42
N LYS A 211 57.17 65.78 14.32
CA LYS A 211 58.56 66.26 14.21
C LYS A 211 58.67 67.76 14.52
N ARG A 212 57.70 68.58 14.08
CA ARG A 212 57.63 70.02 14.40
C ARG A 212 57.40 70.27 15.90
N GLN A 213 56.54 69.48 16.54
CA GLN A 213 56.27 69.56 17.98
C GLN A 213 57.48 69.12 18.81
N ASP A 214 58.20 68.07 18.42
CA ASP A 214 59.42 67.61 19.10
C ASP A 214 60.50 68.70 19.12
N PHE A 215 60.72 69.42 18.02
CA PHE A 215 61.62 70.58 17.99
C PHE A 215 61.16 71.72 18.93
N PHE A 216 59.85 71.92 19.10
CA PHE A 216 59.31 72.90 20.02
C PHE A 216 59.49 72.47 21.49
N VAL A 217 59.31 71.18 21.80
CA VAL A 217 59.56 70.59 23.12
C VAL A 217 61.03 70.71 23.50
N ASP A 218 61.98 70.38 22.61
CA ASP A 218 63.42 70.55 22.86
C ASP A 218 63.77 72.02 23.18
N ARG A 219 63.21 72.97 22.44
CA ARG A 219 63.37 74.42 22.72
C ARG A 219 62.80 74.81 24.09
N LEU A 220 61.65 74.26 24.50
CA LEU A 220 61.09 74.49 25.84
C LEU A 220 61.97 73.87 26.93
N VAL A 221 62.38 72.61 26.79
CA VAL A 221 63.27 71.90 27.74
C VAL A 221 64.57 72.67 27.93
N LYS A 222 65.20 73.15 26.85
CA LYS A 222 66.39 74.01 26.91
C LYS A 222 66.16 75.31 27.68
N ARG A 223 64.97 75.92 27.58
CA ARG A 223 64.64 77.13 28.37
C ARG A 223 64.32 76.81 29.83
N THR A 224 63.62 75.71 30.11
CA THR A 224 63.35 75.23 31.47
C THR A 224 64.64 74.90 32.20
N ASN A 225 65.60 74.24 31.55
CA ASN A 225 66.91 73.94 32.15
C ASN A 225 67.72 75.21 32.46
N LYS A 226 67.67 76.24 31.60
CA LYS A 226 68.27 77.55 31.92
C LYS A 226 67.63 78.18 33.16
N LEU A 227 66.31 78.30 33.18
CA LEU A 227 65.57 78.85 34.34
C LEU A 227 65.81 78.05 35.62
N ARG A 228 65.96 76.73 35.54
CA ARG A 228 66.28 75.87 36.68
C ARG A 228 67.68 76.12 37.24
N ASN A 229 68.66 76.37 36.37
CA ASN A 229 70.01 76.76 36.77
C ASN A 229 70.01 78.15 37.40
N ASP A 230 69.25 79.10 36.84
CA ASP A 230 69.09 80.45 37.39
C ASP A 230 68.44 80.39 38.79
N ILE A 231 67.38 79.58 38.98
CA ILE A 231 66.76 79.34 40.30
C ILE A 231 67.77 78.73 41.27
N ALA A 232 68.55 77.73 40.86
CA ALA A 232 69.57 77.12 41.73
C ALA A 232 70.63 78.14 42.17
N LEU A 233 71.02 79.07 41.29
CA LEU A 233 71.92 80.18 41.65
C LEU A 233 71.27 81.09 42.69
N TYR A 234 70.02 81.54 42.47
CA TYR A 234 69.30 82.39 43.43
C TYR A 234 69.05 81.69 44.78
N ASP A 235 68.77 80.38 44.80
CA ASP A 235 68.64 79.58 46.02
C ASP A 235 69.95 79.55 46.82
N THR A 236 71.11 79.49 46.16
CA THR A 236 72.41 79.57 46.87
C THR A 236 72.66 80.95 47.45
N GLN A 237 72.31 82.03 46.74
CA GLN A 237 72.39 83.39 47.25
C GLN A 237 71.45 83.61 48.45
N TYR A 238 70.21 83.12 48.36
CA TYR A 238 69.23 83.20 49.45
C TYR A 238 69.67 82.45 50.71
N LYS A 239 70.30 81.28 50.57
CA LYS A 239 70.87 80.53 51.71
C LYS A 239 71.97 81.31 52.43
N LEU A 240 72.89 81.94 51.69
CA LEU A 240 73.93 82.78 52.27
C LEU A 240 73.33 83.97 53.04
N GLN A 241 72.34 84.67 52.46
CA GLN A 241 71.62 85.76 53.14
C GLN A 241 70.83 85.29 54.37
N LEU A 242 70.30 84.06 54.38
CA LEU A 242 69.67 83.48 55.56
C LEU A 242 70.66 83.19 56.70
N GLU A 243 71.91 82.85 56.39
CA GLU A 243 72.95 82.65 57.41
C GLU A 243 73.42 84.01 57.96
N GLU A 244 73.61 85.02 57.11
CA GLU A 244 73.90 86.40 57.52
C GLU A 244 72.79 86.98 58.43
N THR A 245 71.51 86.82 58.05
CA THR A 245 70.38 87.31 58.86
C THR A 245 70.15 86.52 60.15
N LYS A 246 70.50 85.23 60.21
CA LYS A 246 70.53 84.48 61.48
C LYS A 246 71.59 85.03 62.44
N ASN A 247 72.78 85.34 61.93
CA ASN A 247 73.85 85.94 62.74
C ASN A 247 73.40 87.30 63.33
N ILE A 248 72.72 88.13 62.52
CA ILE A 248 72.13 89.39 63.00
C ILE A 248 71.01 89.14 64.03
N ARG A 249 70.12 88.16 63.82
CA ARG A 249 69.02 87.88 64.75
C ARG A 249 69.49 87.39 66.12
N ASN A 250 70.56 86.59 66.17
CA ASN A 250 71.13 86.15 67.45
C ASN A 250 71.64 87.35 68.27
N LEU A 251 72.34 88.29 67.63
CA LEU A 251 72.77 89.55 68.26
C LEU A 251 71.60 90.41 68.77
N LEU A 252 70.44 90.37 68.09
CA LEU A 252 69.22 91.04 68.54
C LEU A 252 68.58 90.34 69.75
N GLN A 253 68.52 89.00 69.74
CA GLN A 253 67.91 88.22 70.82
C GLN A 253 68.66 88.38 72.15
N ASP A 254 70.00 88.49 72.11
CA ASP A 254 70.83 88.81 73.29
C ASP A 254 70.53 90.21 73.87
N ALA A 255 70.02 91.14 73.07
CA ALA A 255 69.55 92.46 73.52
C ALA A 255 68.10 92.42 74.03
N GLU A 256 67.20 91.64 73.41
CA GLU A 256 65.79 91.53 73.84
C GLU A 256 65.63 90.79 75.18
N LEU A 257 66.46 89.80 75.48
CA LEU A 257 66.48 89.10 76.77
C LEU A 257 66.81 90.05 77.94
N GLN A 258 67.56 91.13 77.70
CA GLN A 258 67.87 92.14 78.72
C GLN A 258 66.66 93.05 79.02
N LEU A 259 65.76 93.25 78.06
CA LEU A 259 64.56 94.09 78.18
C LEU A 259 63.35 93.33 78.75
N SER A 260 63.13 92.08 78.33
CA SER A 260 61.91 91.31 78.66
C SER A 260 61.76 91.03 80.17
N MET A 261 62.88 90.88 80.89
CA MET A 261 62.91 90.64 82.33
C MET A 261 62.28 91.77 83.17
N MET A 262 62.06 92.96 82.59
CA MET A 262 61.60 94.15 83.30
C MET A 262 60.06 94.31 83.37
N VAL A 263 59.28 93.64 82.50
CA VAL A 263 57.85 93.97 82.28
C VAL A 263 56.86 92.94 82.85
N LEU A 264 57.26 91.69 83.02
CA LEU A 264 56.35 90.54 83.22
C LEU A 264 55.73 90.39 84.64
N LYS A 265 55.52 91.50 85.38
CA LYS A 265 54.99 91.50 86.77
C LYS A 265 53.61 92.17 86.96
N SER A 266 52.98 92.72 85.93
CA SER A 266 51.86 93.69 86.11
C SER A 266 50.43 93.12 86.10
N ASP A 267 49.96 92.43 85.05
CA ASP A 267 48.55 92.58 84.64
C ASP A 267 47.56 91.42 84.94
N MET A 268 47.86 90.48 85.84
CA MET A 268 47.12 89.18 85.90
C MET A 268 45.82 89.13 86.75
N TYR A 269 45.18 90.24 87.13
CA TYR A 269 44.15 90.26 88.21
C TYR A 269 42.69 90.65 87.83
N GLY A 270 42.36 90.88 86.55
CA GLY A 270 41.14 91.63 86.17
C GLY A 270 39.76 90.91 86.14
N TYR A 271 39.66 89.63 85.74
CA TYR A 271 38.45 89.15 85.01
C TYR A 271 37.35 88.38 85.79
N LYS A 272 37.32 88.34 87.13
CA LYS A 272 36.59 87.27 87.88
C LYS A 272 35.13 87.55 88.35
N LYS A 273 34.47 88.68 88.04
CA LYS A 273 33.26 89.12 88.82
C LYS A 273 31.86 89.02 88.17
N SER A 274 31.69 88.79 86.86
CA SER A 274 30.42 89.17 86.17
C SER A 274 29.28 88.12 86.06
N THR A 275 29.43 86.88 86.54
CA THR A 275 28.65 85.73 86.00
C THR A 275 27.45 85.24 86.86
N MET A 276 26.95 86.00 87.85
CA MET A 276 26.06 85.43 88.90
C MET A 276 24.56 85.84 88.87
N GLN A 277 24.07 86.64 87.91
CA GLN A 277 22.75 87.28 88.03
C GLN A 277 21.57 86.66 87.24
N GLU A 278 21.77 85.78 86.26
CA GLU A 278 20.68 85.34 85.35
C GLU A 278 19.74 84.23 85.89
N GLN A 279 20.01 83.64 87.05
CA GLN A 279 19.52 82.29 87.36
C GLN A 279 18.14 82.18 88.04
N GLN A 280 17.42 83.28 88.31
CA GLN A 280 16.24 83.28 89.20
C GLN A 280 14.84 83.38 88.55
N GLU A 281 14.69 83.62 87.24
CA GLU A 281 13.35 83.84 86.65
C GLU A 281 12.57 82.55 86.26
N ASN A 282 13.23 81.41 86.06
CA ASN A 282 12.64 80.24 85.37
C ASN A 282 11.56 79.44 86.14
N GLU A 283 11.35 79.66 87.44
CA GLU A 283 10.66 78.66 88.29
C GLU A 283 9.11 78.71 88.25
N LYS A 284 8.50 79.80 87.76
CA LYS A 284 7.05 80.04 87.89
C LYS A 284 6.16 79.46 86.78
N LEU A 285 6.71 79.15 85.60
CA LEU A 285 5.92 78.70 84.43
C LEU A 285 5.40 77.26 84.57
N THR A 286 6.03 76.43 85.40
CA THR A 286 5.84 74.97 85.45
C THR A 286 4.48 74.53 85.98
N GLN A 287 3.79 75.34 86.80
CA GLN A 287 2.59 74.89 87.53
C GLN A 287 1.29 74.91 86.70
N LEU A 288 1.19 75.77 85.67
CA LEU A 288 -0.01 75.93 84.85
C LEU A 288 -0.22 74.77 83.85
N LEU A 289 0.87 74.13 83.42
CA LEU A 289 0.88 73.05 82.43
C LEU A 289 0.10 71.81 82.88
N ASN A 290 0.28 71.41 84.14
CA ASN A 290 -0.20 70.13 84.69
C ASN A 290 -1.72 69.94 84.72
N LYS A 291 -2.50 71.03 84.57
CA LYS A 291 -3.97 70.96 84.58
C LYS A 291 -4.55 70.63 83.21
N GLY A 292 -3.99 71.21 82.14
CA GLY A 292 -4.39 70.90 80.76
C GLY A 292 -3.99 69.48 80.31
N GLN A 293 -2.98 68.89 80.95
CA GLN A 293 -2.53 67.52 80.67
C GLN A 293 -3.66 66.47 80.76
N ARG A 294 -4.51 66.56 81.79
CA ARG A 294 -5.49 65.50 82.12
C ARG A 294 -6.67 65.44 81.15
N ASP A 295 -7.18 66.60 80.74
CA ASP A 295 -8.30 66.68 79.79
C ASP A 295 -7.86 66.18 78.39
N VAL A 296 -6.59 66.40 78.05
CA VAL A 296 -5.95 65.84 76.85
C VAL A 296 -5.84 64.32 76.92
N ASP A 297 -5.53 63.75 78.09
CA ASP A 297 -5.37 62.29 78.24
C ASP A 297 -6.69 61.53 78.08
N MET A 298 -7.81 62.05 78.60
CA MET A 298 -9.14 61.43 78.40
C MET A 298 -9.57 61.45 76.92
N ILE A 299 -9.29 62.53 76.19
CA ILE A 299 -9.58 62.63 74.75
C ILE A 299 -8.67 61.68 73.94
N ARG A 300 -7.39 61.53 74.34
CA ARG A 300 -6.47 60.55 73.72
C ARG A 300 -6.98 59.13 73.82
N GLU A 301 -7.55 58.72 74.96
CA GLU A 301 -8.00 57.34 75.16
C GLU A 301 -9.21 56.98 74.28
N GLN A 302 -10.17 57.89 74.14
CA GLN A 302 -11.29 57.71 73.20
C GLN A 302 -10.83 57.74 71.73
N LEU A 303 -9.88 58.62 71.39
CA LEU A 303 -9.28 58.67 70.06
C LEU A 303 -8.56 57.36 69.72
N ASN A 304 -7.72 56.84 70.61
CA ASN A 304 -6.97 55.60 70.43
C ASN A 304 -7.89 54.40 70.13
N ASN A 305 -9.01 54.27 70.84
CA ASN A 305 -9.98 53.19 70.60
C ASN A 305 -10.65 53.27 69.21
N THR A 306 -10.80 54.47 68.64
CA THR A 306 -11.28 54.63 67.25
C THR A 306 -10.17 54.41 66.22
N VAL A 307 -8.94 54.83 66.52
CA VAL A 307 -7.75 54.62 65.67
C VAL A 307 -7.47 53.13 65.51
N GLN A 308 -7.48 52.34 66.59
CA GLN A 308 -7.25 50.89 66.54
C GLN A 308 -8.22 50.17 65.58
N LYS A 309 -9.52 50.50 65.62
CA LYS A 309 -10.51 49.91 64.70
C LYS A 309 -10.29 50.32 63.23
N TYR A 310 -9.85 51.54 62.98
CA TYR A 310 -9.42 51.97 61.65
C TYR A 310 -8.14 51.25 61.20
N GLU A 311 -7.22 50.97 62.12
CA GLU A 311 -5.97 50.26 61.85
C GLU A 311 -6.19 48.77 61.58
N GLU A 312 -7.05 48.08 62.31
CA GLU A 312 -7.47 46.70 62.01
C GLU A 312 -8.07 46.59 60.61
N LEU A 313 -9.00 47.48 60.25
CA LEU A 313 -9.64 47.48 58.94
C LEU A 313 -8.62 47.84 57.83
N LYS A 314 -7.70 48.78 58.09
CA LYS A 314 -6.60 49.14 57.19
C LYS A 314 -5.61 47.98 56.99
N MET A 315 -5.34 47.18 58.02
CA MET A 315 -4.53 45.97 57.93
C MET A 315 -5.21 44.92 57.05
N GLN A 316 -6.53 44.72 57.17
CA GLN A 316 -7.29 43.83 56.28
C GLN A 316 -7.20 44.30 54.81
N TYR A 317 -7.46 45.58 54.51
CA TYR A 317 -7.27 46.12 53.16
C TYR A 317 -5.81 46.01 52.67
N SER A 318 -4.83 46.14 53.56
CA SER A 318 -3.40 45.93 53.24
C SER A 318 -3.11 44.48 52.88
N THR A 319 -3.66 43.50 53.60
CA THR A 319 -3.47 42.06 53.27
C THR A 319 -4.13 41.67 51.95
N TYR A 320 -5.34 42.16 51.66
CA TYR A 320 -5.96 41.96 50.34
C TYR A 320 -5.17 42.64 49.23
N GLY A 321 -4.61 43.84 49.48
CA GLY A 321 -3.73 44.54 48.53
C GLY A 321 -2.38 43.85 48.30
N GLN A 322 -1.83 43.15 49.30
CA GLN A 322 -0.64 42.32 49.17
C GLN A 322 -0.95 41.06 48.35
N LEU A 323 -2.04 40.35 48.67
CA LEU A 323 -2.47 39.17 47.93
C LEU A 323 -2.75 39.49 46.45
N LEU A 324 -3.40 40.62 46.16
CA LEU A 324 -3.62 41.07 44.79
C LEU A 324 -2.28 41.28 44.06
N LYS A 325 -1.33 42.00 44.66
CA LYS A 325 0.01 42.21 44.09
C LYS A 325 0.78 40.91 43.88
N GLU A 326 0.70 39.96 44.81
CA GLU A 326 1.32 38.63 44.64
C GLU A 326 0.69 37.88 43.45
N THR A 327 -0.63 37.95 43.26
CA THR A 327 -1.28 37.34 42.09
C THR A 327 -0.94 38.05 40.78
N GLU A 328 -0.85 39.38 40.77
CA GLU A 328 -0.40 40.17 39.61
C GLU A 328 1.07 39.87 39.27
N GLU A 329 1.95 39.82 40.26
CA GLU A 329 3.35 39.43 40.08
C GLU A 329 3.49 37.99 39.58
N ASN A 330 2.71 37.04 40.10
CA ASN A 330 2.72 35.66 39.63
C ASN A 330 2.16 35.54 38.21
N LEU A 331 1.20 36.37 37.83
CA LEU A 331 0.70 36.48 36.45
C LEU A 331 1.75 37.13 35.51
N LEU A 332 2.52 38.11 35.99
CA LEU A 332 3.66 38.67 35.26
C LEU A 332 4.81 37.65 35.11
N LYS A 333 5.15 36.92 36.17
CA LYS A 333 6.17 35.84 36.16
C LYS A 333 5.78 34.71 35.21
N THR A 334 4.52 34.26 35.24
CA THR A 334 4.03 33.21 34.31
C THR A 334 3.96 33.71 32.86
N ASN A 335 3.56 34.97 32.62
CA ASN A 335 3.65 35.56 31.28
C ASN A 335 5.10 35.71 30.79
N ALA A 336 6.05 36.09 31.67
CA ALA A 336 7.48 36.15 31.35
C ALA A 336 8.07 34.76 31.07
N HIS A 337 7.64 33.73 31.81
CA HIS A 337 7.99 32.33 31.49
C HIS A 337 7.39 31.88 30.16
N LYS A 338 6.15 32.28 29.84
CA LYS A 338 5.49 31.98 28.57
C LYS A 338 6.21 32.66 27.39
N THR A 339 6.59 33.92 27.50
CA THR A 339 7.38 34.61 26.46
C THR A 339 8.79 34.04 26.34
N PHE A 340 9.44 33.71 27.45
CA PHE A 340 10.75 33.03 27.44
C PHE A 340 10.69 31.66 26.75
N MET A 341 9.67 30.84 27.05
CA MET A 341 9.47 29.57 26.35
C MET A 341 9.12 29.78 24.86
N GLN A 342 8.32 30.79 24.53
CA GLN A 342 8.01 31.14 23.14
C GLN A 342 9.29 31.52 22.36
N ASP A 343 10.15 32.36 22.95
CA ASP A 343 11.44 32.77 22.38
C ASP A 343 12.42 31.58 22.27
N MET A 344 12.44 30.70 23.26
CA MET A 344 13.25 29.48 23.22
C MET A 344 12.77 28.54 22.11
N LEU A 345 11.45 28.38 21.93
CA LEU A 345 10.87 27.61 20.83
C LEU A 345 11.13 28.24 19.45
N VAL A 346 11.18 29.57 19.35
CA VAL A 346 11.57 30.28 18.12
C VAL A 346 13.07 30.10 17.81
N LYS A 347 13.94 30.15 18.83
CA LYS A 347 15.38 29.86 18.68
C LYS A 347 15.62 28.42 18.27
N MET A 348 14.99 27.45 18.93
CA MET A 348 15.07 26.02 18.57
C MET A 348 14.54 25.76 17.15
N ARG A 349 13.46 26.43 16.72
CA ARG A 349 12.98 26.37 15.32
C ARG A 349 14.02 26.91 14.34
N LYS A 350 14.60 28.09 14.57
CA LYS A 350 15.66 28.65 13.72
C LYS A 350 16.91 27.78 13.69
N GLU A 351 17.31 27.18 14.81
CA GLU A 351 18.42 26.23 14.86
C GLU A 351 18.12 24.96 14.06
N PHE A 352 16.90 24.44 14.13
CA PHE A 352 16.46 23.29 13.34
C PHE A 352 16.38 23.62 11.83
N GLU A 353 15.86 24.79 11.46
CA GLU A 353 15.87 25.29 10.07
C GLU A 353 17.30 25.44 9.54
N ASN A 354 18.21 26.02 10.34
CA ASN A 354 19.64 26.14 9.99
C ASN A 354 20.33 24.77 9.86
N GLN A 355 20.01 23.80 10.72
CA GLN A 355 20.52 22.43 10.63
C GLN A 355 19.98 21.70 9.40
N MET A 356 18.70 21.87 9.05
CA MET A 356 18.14 21.34 7.80
C MET A 356 18.77 21.99 6.57
N ALA A 357 18.95 23.32 6.55
CA ALA A 357 19.64 24.00 5.46
C ALA A 357 21.09 23.52 5.31
N SER A 358 21.82 23.37 6.42
CA SER A 358 23.17 22.81 6.43
C SER A 358 23.19 21.35 5.93
N LYS A 359 22.24 20.51 6.35
CA LYS A 359 22.09 19.14 5.84
C LYS A 359 21.84 19.11 4.33
N ILE A 360 20.94 19.95 3.82
CA ILE A 360 20.66 20.06 2.38
C ILE A 360 21.91 20.52 1.61
N CYS A 361 22.68 21.48 2.15
CA CYS A 361 23.97 21.86 1.58
C CYS A 361 24.96 20.69 1.55
N LEU A 362 25.07 19.90 2.63
CA LEU A 362 25.93 18.71 2.68
C LEU A 362 25.48 17.60 1.72
N GLU A 363 24.18 17.37 1.56
CA GLU A 363 23.62 16.41 0.60
C GLU A 363 23.88 16.87 -0.86
N ASN A 364 23.79 18.17 -1.13
CA ASN A 364 24.15 18.76 -2.42
C ASN A 364 25.67 18.72 -2.68
N ASP A 365 26.50 18.99 -1.68
CA ASP A 365 27.95 18.88 -1.78
C ASP A 365 28.40 17.43 -1.98
N TYR A 366 27.79 16.47 -1.27
CA TYR A 366 27.99 15.04 -1.48
C TYR A 366 27.57 14.62 -2.90
N SER A 367 26.42 15.09 -3.39
CA SER A 367 25.96 14.84 -4.76
C SER A 367 26.92 15.44 -5.80
N ARG A 368 27.46 16.65 -5.56
CA ARG A 368 28.47 17.28 -6.42
C ARG A 368 29.79 16.50 -6.41
N ILE A 369 30.22 15.99 -5.25
CA ILE A 369 31.42 15.14 -5.13
C ILE A 369 31.19 13.82 -5.87
N LEU A 370 30.02 13.18 -5.73
CA LEU A 370 29.67 11.95 -6.44
C LEU A 370 29.66 12.14 -7.97
N LEU A 371 29.11 13.27 -8.46
CA LEU A 371 29.16 13.63 -9.88
C LEU A 371 30.58 13.95 -10.38
N SER A 372 31.41 14.60 -9.56
CA SER A 372 32.82 14.80 -9.90
C SER A 372 33.60 13.47 -9.93
N MET A 373 33.28 12.54 -9.03
CA MET A 373 33.89 11.21 -8.96
C MET A 373 33.48 10.34 -10.15
N THR A 374 32.22 10.38 -10.60
CA THR A 374 31.79 9.67 -11.83
C THR A 374 32.37 10.29 -13.09
N SER A 375 32.49 11.63 -13.15
CA SER A 375 33.21 12.34 -14.21
C SER A 375 34.69 11.93 -14.28
N LEU A 376 35.41 11.96 -13.15
CA LEU A 376 36.80 11.52 -13.05
C LEU A 376 36.97 10.03 -13.38
N LYS A 377 36.00 9.17 -13.02
CA LYS A 377 36.00 7.75 -13.41
C LYS A 377 35.82 7.57 -14.92
N SER A 378 35.03 8.43 -15.56
CA SER A 378 34.90 8.46 -17.03
C SER A 378 36.18 8.96 -17.71
N GLN A 379 36.78 10.04 -17.19
CA GLN A 379 38.07 10.55 -17.67
C GLN A 379 39.19 9.52 -17.49
N LYS A 380 39.26 8.80 -16.36
CA LYS A 380 40.20 7.69 -16.15
C LYS A 380 40.03 6.63 -17.24
N LYS A 381 38.79 6.20 -17.53
CA LYS A 381 38.52 5.23 -18.59
C LYS A 381 38.92 5.74 -19.98
N HIS A 382 38.78 7.04 -20.24
CA HIS A 382 39.26 7.65 -21.49
C HIS A 382 40.80 7.66 -21.56
N PHE A 383 41.49 7.99 -20.47
CA PHE A 383 42.95 7.89 -20.41
C PHE A 383 43.47 6.45 -20.52
N GLU A 384 42.75 5.45 -19.96
CA GLU A 384 43.06 4.03 -20.15
C GLU A 384 42.97 3.61 -21.64
N VAL A 385 41.98 4.13 -22.39
CA VAL A 385 41.88 3.91 -23.84
C VAL A 385 43.01 4.63 -24.60
N LEU A 386 43.29 5.89 -24.28
CA LEU A 386 44.39 6.64 -24.91
C LEU A 386 45.76 6.00 -24.64
N LEU A 387 45.99 5.46 -23.44
CA LEU A 387 47.21 4.72 -23.13
C LEU A 387 47.34 3.46 -23.98
N ALA A 388 46.25 2.69 -24.17
CA ALA A 388 46.25 1.55 -25.07
C ALA A 388 46.51 1.95 -26.54
N GLU A 389 45.97 3.09 -27.00
CA GLU A 389 46.27 3.65 -28.34
C GLU A 389 47.75 4.05 -28.47
N TYR A 390 48.34 4.69 -27.46
CA TYR A 390 49.77 5.03 -27.45
C TYR A 390 50.67 3.80 -27.32
N GLU A 391 50.28 2.76 -26.59
CA GLU A 391 50.99 1.47 -26.55
C GLU A 391 50.99 0.82 -27.95
N ILE A 392 49.85 0.85 -28.66
CA ILE A 392 49.78 0.41 -30.06
C ILE A 392 50.69 1.27 -30.96
N GLU A 393 50.70 2.60 -30.79
CA GLU A 393 51.59 3.47 -31.57
C GLU A 393 53.09 3.20 -31.26
N ILE A 394 53.45 2.95 -30.00
CA ILE A 394 54.80 2.58 -29.58
C ILE A 394 55.20 1.23 -30.17
N THR A 395 54.34 0.20 -30.14
CA THR A 395 54.66 -1.09 -30.78
C THR A 395 54.83 -0.94 -32.29
N ASN A 396 54.10 -0.05 -32.94
CA ASN A 396 54.28 0.24 -34.37
C ASN A 396 55.55 1.04 -34.66
N LYS A 397 55.92 2.03 -33.82
CA LYS A 397 57.19 2.74 -33.92
C LYS A 397 58.38 1.80 -33.65
N ASN A 398 58.27 0.89 -32.68
CA ASN A 398 59.30 -0.11 -32.40
C ASN A 398 59.51 -1.03 -33.61
N LYS A 399 58.46 -1.52 -34.27
CA LYS A 399 58.59 -2.28 -35.54
C LYS A 399 59.31 -1.49 -36.65
N ILE A 400 59.14 -0.17 -36.70
CA ILE A 400 59.86 0.71 -37.65
C ILE A 400 61.33 0.88 -37.22
N ILE A 401 61.59 1.02 -35.91
CA ILE A 401 62.95 1.06 -35.36
C ILE A 401 63.68 -0.26 -35.65
N ASP A 402 63.06 -1.43 -35.44
CA ASP A 402 63.63 -2.75 -35.78
C ASP A 402 64.02 -2.81 -37.27
N GLN A 403 63.18 -2.27 -38.17
CA GLN A 403 63.48 -2.17 -39.60
C GLN A 403 64.65 -1.22 -39.88
N CYS A 404 64.69 -0.06 -39.23
CA CYS A 404 65.79 0.90 -39.32
C CYS A 404 67.11 0.33 -38.77
N ASP A 405 67.08 -0.43 -37.67
CA ASP A 405 68.26 -1.05 -37.09
C ASP A 405 68.84 -2.15 -37.99
N VAL A 406 67.97 -2.95 -38.64
CA VAL A 406 68.40 -3.87 -39.70
C VAL A 406 69.06 -3.12 -40.87
N GLU A 407 68.58 -1.94 -41.25
CA GLU A 407 69.26 -1.09 -42.23
C GLU A 407 70.57 -0.48 -41.72
N ILE A 408 70.64 -0.05 -40.46
CA ILE A 408 71.85 0.51 -39.84
C ILE A 408 72.94 -0.56 -39.76
N VAL A 409 72.62 -1.80 -39.39
CA VAL A 409 73.56 -2.93 -39.42
C VAL A 409 74.09 -3.15 -40.85
N ARG A 410 73.22 -3.14 -41.87
CA ARG A 410 73.64 -3.24 -43.29
C ARG A 410 74.57 -2.09 -43.70
N ARG A 411 74.27 -0.85 -43.29
CA ARG A 411 75.12 0.33 -43.56
C ARG A 411 76.43 0.30 -42.79
N SER A 412 76.44 -0.18 -41.55
CA SER A 412 77.63 -0.34 -40.71
C SER A 412 78.64 -1.34 -41.30
N ILE A 413 78.14 -2.47 -41.85
CA ILE A 413 78.97 -3.43 -42.60
C ILE A 413 79.62 -2.75 -43.83
N LEU A 414 78.91 -1.84 -44.51
CA LEU A 414 79.45 -1.08 -45.64
C LEU A 414 80.46 0.00 -45.22
N VAL A 415 80.23 0.68 -44.09
CA VAL A 415 81.15 1.70 -43.54
C VAL A 415 82.46 1.06 -43.09
N ASN A 416 82.42 -0.07 -42.38
CA ASN A 416 83.64 -0.80 -41.98
C ASN A 416 84.50 -1.20 -43.20
N ARG A 417 83.88 -1.62 -44.30
CA ARG A 417 84.60 -1.89 -45.56
C ARG A 417 85.29 -0.65 -46.15
N LYS A 418 84.77 0.56 -45.90
CA LYS A 418 85.39 1.82 -46.34
C LYS A 418 86.43 2.35 -45.36
N GLN A 419 86.24 2.21 -44.05
CA GLN A 419 87.21 2.68 -43.05
C GLN A 419 88.57 1.97 -43.20
N ASN A 420 88.55 0.66 -43.46
CA ASN A 420 89.76 -0.13 -43.73
C ASN A 420 90.61 0.40 -44.91
N LEU A 421 90.02 1.17 -45.84
CA LEU A 421 90.73 1.83 -46.94
C LEU A 421 91.31 3.21 -46.57
N VAL A 422 90.78 3.87 -45.54
CA VAL A 422 91.29 5.16 -45.04
C VAL A 422 92.55 4.95 -44.20
N ASP A 423 92.53 3.94 -43.33
CA ASP A 423 93.64 3.64 -42.42
C ASP A 423 94.92 3.23 -43.18
N THR A 424 94.77 2.66 -44.37
CA THR A 424 95.88 2.37 -45.31
C THR A 424 96.50 3.63 -45.93
N CYS A 425 95.74 4.72 -46.05
CA CYS A 425 96.25 6.02 -46.52
C CYS A 425 96.91 6.82 -45.40
N GLN A 426 96.32 6.81 -44.18
CA GLN A 426 96.79 7.60 -43.03
C GLN A 426 98.27 7.31 -42.68
N LYS A 427 98.65 6.02 -42.64
CA LYS A 427 100.02 5.54 -42.36
C LYS A 427 101.10 6.07 -43.32
N ARG A 428 100.71 6.64 -44.47
CA ARG A 428 101.62 7.14 -45.49
C ARG A 428 102.03 8.61 -45.28
N LEU A 429 101.32 9.34 -44.41
CA LEU A 429 101.46 10.80 -44.25
C LEU A 429 102.34 11.18 -43.05
N GLU A 430 102.24 10.45 -41.94
CA GLU A 430 103.02 10.69 -40.71
C GLU A 430 104.55 10.62 -40.92
N GLN A 431 105.00 9.88 -41.95
CA GLN A 431 106.43 9.72 -42.28
C GLN A 431 107.11 11.01 -42.77
N LEU A 432 106.36 12.07 -43.10
CA LEU A 432 106.90 13.29 -43.72
C LEU A 432 107.14 14.47 -42.75
N ILE A 433 106.45 14.52 -41.61
CA ILE A 433 106.40 15.74 -40.77
C ILE A 433 107.64 15.91 -39.85
N ASN A 434 108.31 14.83 -39.47
CA ASN A 434 109.37 14.81 -38.43
C ASN A 434 110.73 15.41 -38.87
N LYS A 435 110.79 16.48 -39.68
CA LYS A 435 112.03 16.93 -40.36
C LYS A 435 112.45 18.42 -40.25
N ALA A 436 111.81 19.32 -39.48
CA ALA A 436 112.24 20.74 -39.37
C ALA A 436 111.85 21.51 -38.06
N GLY A 437 112.65 22.52 -37.63
CA GLY A 437 112.43 23.42 -36.45
C GLY A 437 113.32 24.72 -36.45
N GLY A 438 113.10 25.73 -35.56
CA GLY A 438 113.66 27.13 -35.64
C GLY A 438 113.98 27.91 -34.30
N ILE A 439 114.32 29.24 -34.35
CA ILE A 439 114.93 30.09 -33.25
C ILE A 439 114.58 31.63 -33.29
N GLU A 440 114.70 32.39 -32.16
CA GLU A 440 114.51 33.87 -31.94
C GLU A 440 115.73 34.68 -31.34
N LEU A 441 115.48 35.88 -30.76
CA LEU A 441 116.33 36.82 -29.95
C LEU A 441 115.40 37.54 -28.92
N GLY A 442 115.76 38.07 -27.73
CA GLY A 442 116.99 38.17 -26.91
C GLY A 442 116.68 38.93 -25.56
N PRO A 443 117.44 38.80 -24.43
CA PRO A 443 116.70 38.45 -23.19
C PRO A 443 116.79 39.30 -21.88
N LEU A 444 117.69 40.29 -21.65
CA LEU A 444 117.83 40.90 -20.31
C LEU A 444 116.91 42.11 -20.03
N ASP A 445 116.86 43.11 -20.91
CA ASP A 445 116.01 44.31 -20.72
C ASP A 445 114.50 44.03 -20.81
N SER A 446 114.11 42.89 -21.39
CA SER A 446 112.75 42.36 -21.33
C SER A 446 112.38 41.88 -19.92
N THR A 447 113.31 41.26 -19.18
CA THR A 447 113.01 40.69 -17.85
C THR A 447 112.71 41.76 -16.80
N ILE A 448 113.46 42.87 -16.76
CA ILE A 448 113.23 43.93 -15.77
C ILE A 448 111.86 44.60 -15.98
N ARG A 449 111.53 44.93 -17.24
CA ARG A 449 110.20 45.48 -17.58
C ARG A 449 109.08 44.48 -17.32
N SER A 450 109.31 43.20 -17.55
CA SER A 450 108.35 42.13 -17.23
C SER A 450 108.12 41.98 -15.72
N LEU A 451 109.16 42.10 -14.91
CA LEU A 451 109.07 41.98 -13.45
C LEU A 451 108.35 43.19 -12.83
N GLN A 452 108.66 44.41 -13.26
CA GLN A 452 107.95 45.61 -12.80
C GLN A 452 106.46 45.56 -13.18
N LYS A 453 106.15 45.19 -14.43
CA LYS A 453 104.76 45.01 -14.86
C LYS A 453 104.05 43.90 -14.08
N SER A 454 104.74 42.80 -13.75
CA SER A 454 104.19 41.73 -12.92
C SER A 454 103.88 42.19 -11.48
N ILE A 455 104.63 43.15 -10.93
CA ILE A 455 104.35 43.71 -9.59
C ILE A 455 103.09 44.59 -9.67
N ASP A 456 102.99 45.49 -10.65
CA ASP A 456 101.81 46.33 -10.85
C ASP A 456 100.53 45.49 -11.09
N GLU A 457 100.64 44.39 -11.83
CA GLU A 457 99.55 43.42 -12.05
C GLU A 457 99.14 42.70 -10.76
N ILE A 458 100.09 42.35 -9.89
CA ILE A 458 99.82 41.76 -8.57
C ILE A 458 99.12 42.77 -7.64
N ASP A 459 99.59 44.03 -7.59
CA ASP A 459 98.96 45.06 -6.76
C ASP A 459 97.54 45.40 -7.26
N HIS A 460 97.30 45.40 -8.57
CA HIS A 460 95.95 45.50 -9.11
C HIS A 460 95.08 44.30 -8.74
N SER A 461 95.64 43.08 -8.74
CA SER A 461 94.95 41.87 -8.27
C SER A 461 94.62 41.93 -6.78
N ILE A 462 95.51 42.46 -5.93
CA ILE A 462 95.27 42.61 -4.49
C ILE A 462 94.13 43.61 -4.24
N ASN A 463 94.15 44.77 -4.91
CA ASN A 463 93.10 45.78 -4.77
C ASN A 463 91.72 45.27 -5.23
N THR A 464 91.64 44.55 -6.35
CA THR A 464 90.37 43.95 -6.81
C THR A 464 89.88 42.86 -5.85
N MET A 465 90.78 42.02 -5.30
CA MET A 465 90.43 41.03 -4.28
C MET A 465 89.95 41.66 -2.96
N GLN A 466 90.54 42.78 -2.51
CA GLN A 466 90.05 43.52 -1.34
C GLN A 466 88.65 44.12 -1.58
N GLN A 467 88.39 44.67 -2.77
CA GLN A 467 87.05 45.17 -3.12
C GLN A 467 86.01 44.05 -3.16
N LEU A 468 86.35 42.89 -3.74
CA LEU A 468 85.51 41.69 -3.74
C LEU A 468 85.26 41.18 -2.32
N TRP A 469 86.28 41.16 -1.46
CA TRP A 469 86.13 40.77 -0.05
C TRP A 469 85.16 41.70 0.70
N LEU A 470 85.29 43.02 0.54
CA LEU A 470 84.35 43.99 1.13
C LEU A 470 82.92 43.87 0.57
N GLN A 471 82.75 43.53 -0.71
CA GLN A 471 81.44 43.22 -1.28
C GLN A 471 80.84 41.95 -0.68
N LYS A 472 81.63 40.88 -0.53
CA LYS A 472 81.19 39.63 0.09
C LYS A 472 80.89 39.81 1.60
N GLN A 473 81.66 40.63 2.30
CA GLN A 473 81.41 40.97 3.70
C GLN A 473 80.09 41.75 3.87
N ARG A 474 79.81 42.73 2.99
CA ARG A 474 78.50 43.43 2.97
C ARG A 474 77.35 42.47 2.71
N GLY A 475 77.43 41.66 1.65
CA GLY A 475 76.41 40.65 1.35
C GLY A 475 76.20 39.64 2.49
N LEU A 476 77.27 39.26 3.22
CA LEU A 476 77.15 38.42 4.41
C LEU A 476 76.40 39.14 5.54
N VAL A 477 76.66 40.42 5.78
CA VAL A 477 75.93 41.22 6.79
C VAL A 477 74.45 41.36 6.43
N ASP A 478 74.13 41.56 5.15
CA ASP A 478 72.73 41.66 4.69
C ASP A 478 72.00 40.32 4.84
N VAL A 479 72.63 39.19 4.47
CA VAL A 479 72.09 37.83 4.70
C VAL A 479 71.95 37.51 6.19
N LEU A 480 72.85 38.00 7.06
CA LEU A 480 72.71 37.83 8.51
C LEU A 480 71.50 38.59 9.07
N LYS A 481 71.24 39.81 8.59
CA LYS A 481 70.02 40.57 8.94
C LYS A 481 68.76 39.89 8.43
N GLU A 482 68.73 39.44 7.17
CA GLU A 482 67.59 38.67 6.64
C GLU A 482 67.32 37.40 7.47
N ARG A 483 68.37 36.73 7.94
CA ARG A 483 68.28 35.57 8.83
C ARG A 483 67.75 35.95 10.21
N GLU A 484 68.09 37.11 10.76
CA GLU A 484 67.52 37.62 12.01
C GLU A 484 66.03 37.98 11.85
N ASP A 485 65.66 38.71 10.80
CA ASP A 485 64.25 39.00 10.44
C ASP A 485 63.42 37.72 10.26
N GLN A 486 63.99 36.68 9.64
CA GLN A 486 63.33 35.38 9.48
C GLN A 486 63.18 34.64 10.82
N MET A 487 64.16 34.74 11.72
CA MET A 487 64.07 34.19 13.07
C MET A 487 62.95 34.88 13.88
N GLU A 488 62.83 36.21 13.82
CA GLU A 488 61.74 36.93 14.49
C GLU A 488 60.36 36.57 13.92
N LYS A 489 60.21 36.48 12.60
CA LYS A 489 58.97 36.05 11.93
C LYS A 489 58.60 34.60 12.24
N MET A 490 59.60 33.73 12.40
CA MET A 490 59.38 32.36 12.87
C MET A 490 58.88 32.36 14.33
N ASP A 491 59.46 33.17 15.21
CA ASP A 491 59.09 33.20 16.62
C ASP A 491 57.76 33.91 16.90
N SER A 492 57.36 34.89 16.09
CA SER A 492 55.98 35.41 16.09
C SER A 492 54.99 34.34 15.62
N SER A 493 55.29 33.63 14.53
CA SER A 493 54.47 32.53 14.01
C SER A 493 54.32 31.37 15.03
N LYS A 494 55.37 31.04 15.80
CA LYS A 494 55.29 30.08 16.91
C LYS A 494 54.36 30.57 18.03
N LYS A 495 54.41 31.86 18.40
CA LYS A 495 53.51 32.45 19.41
C LYS A 495 52.05 32.40 18.94
N GLU A 496 51.79 32.71 17.67
CA GLU A 496 50.47 32.56 17.07
C GLU A 496 49.99 31.11 17.08
N LEU A 497 50.83 30.14 16.72
CA LEU A 497 50.50 28.71 16.76
C LEU A 497 50.14 28.24 18.19
N ILE A 498 50.85 28.72 19.22
CA ILE A 498 50.52 28.45 20.63
C ILE A 498 49.16 29.04 21.00
N ILE A 499 48.86 30.28 20.57
CA ILE A 499 47.55 30.91 20.80
C ILE A 499 46.43 30.15 20.07
N HIS A 500 46.66 29.71 18.83
CA HIS A 500 45.69 28.96 18.04
C HIS A 500 45.42 27.56 18.59
N THR A 501 46.46 26.82 19.00
CA THR A 501 46.31 25.51 19.67
C THR A 501 45.58 25.63 21.00
N GLN A 502 45.85 26.66 21.81
CA GLN A 502 45.13 26.86 23.06
C GLN A 502 43.67 27.34 22.85
N LYS A 503 43.40 28.14 21.80
CA LYS A 503 42.04 28.45 21.35
C LYS A 503 41.30 27.18 20.91
N LYS A 504 41.94 26.32 20.12
CA LYS A 504 41.41 25.03 19.65
C LYS A 504 40.99 24.14 20.83
N ILE A 505 41.87 23.93 21.82
CA ILE A 505 41.56 23.13 23.02
C ILE A 505 40.35 23.72 23.78
N ARG A 506 40.27 25.05 23.93
CA ARG A 506 39.12 25.71 24.57
C ARG A 506 37.81 25.53 23.78
N THR A 507 37.85 25.52 22.45
CA THR A 507 36.66 25.25 21.62
C THR A 507 36.26 23.77 21.65
N GLU A 508 37.21 22.84 21.62
CA GLU A 508 36.95 21.40 21.75
C GLU A 508 36.33 21.07 23.11
N GLN A 509 36.85 21.64 24.20
CA GLN A 509 36.25 21.52 25.53
C GLN A 509 34.87 22.19 25.68
N LYS A 510 34.53 23.18 24.84
CA LYS A 510 33.17 23.73 24.79
C LYS A 510 32.22 22.82 24.03
N LEU A 511 32.68 22.28 22.89
CA LEU A 511 31.93 21.31 22.08
C LEU A 511 31.60 20.04 22.88
N LEU A 512 32.59 19.43 23.53
CA LEU A 512 32.38 18.25 24.39
C LEU A 512 31.37 18.49 25.52
N ARG A 513 31.35 19.68 26.12
CA ARG A 513 30.33 20.04 27.12
C ARG A 513 28.92 20.15 26.49
N GLN A 514 28.82 20.71 25.28
CA GLN A 514 27.55 20.76 24.54
C GLN A 514 27.06 19.36 24.14
N ASP A 515 27.98 18.45 23.77
CA ASP A 515 27.63 17.06 23.45
C ASP A 515 27.14 16.29 24.68
N CYS A 516 27.74 16.49 25.86
CA CYS A 516 27.20 15.94 27.11
C CYS A 516 25.79 16.47 27.41
N VAL A 517 25.56 17.78 27.34
CA VAL A 517 24.23 18.37 27.54
C VAL A 517 23.21 17.85 26.52
N LYS A 518 23.62 17.68 25.25
CA LYS A 518 22.79 17.08 24.21
C LYS A 518 22.46 15.61 24.50
N ALA A 519 23.40 14.83 25.05
CA ALA A 519 23.16 13.46 25.48
C ALA A 519 22.14 13.40 26.64
N ASP A 520 22.22 14.31 27.61
CA ASP A 520 21.28 14.39 28.72
C ASP A 520 19.88 14.87 28.30
N LEU A 521 19.80 15.87 27.40
CA LEU A 521 18.54 16.26 26.76
C LEU A 521 17.92 15.09 25.97
N ASN A 522 18.72 14.33 25.22
CA ASN A 522 18.23 13.13 24.51
C ASN A 522 17.75 12.03 25.46
N ARG A 523 18.37 11.86 26.64
CA ARG A 523 17.88 10.94 27.69
C ARG A 523 16.53 11.41 28.24
N SER A 524 16.39 12.71 28.53
CA SER A 524 15.14 13.33 29.01
C SER A 524 14.01 13.21 27.97
N ILE A 525 14.29 13.49 26.69
CA ILE A 525 13.34 13.33 25.59
C ILE A 525 12.90 11.86 25.47
N LYS A 526 13.83 10.89 25.55
CA LYS A 526 13.48 9.45 25.56
C LYS A 526 12.60 9.06 26.74
N HIS A 527 12.83 9.62 27.93
CA HIS A 527 11.98 9.39 29.09
C HIS A 527 10.56 9.90 28.85
N CYS A 528 10.41 11.15 28.41
CA CYS A 528 9.13 11.75 28.05
C CYS A 528 8.39 10.97 26.94
N LEU A 529 9.10 10.54 25.89
CA LEU A 529 8.53 9.69 24.83
C LEU A 529 8.03 8.34 25.37
N ASN A 530 8.78 7.71 26.28
CA ASN A 530 8.33 6.47 26.93
C ASN A 530 7.11 6.70 27.81
N ASP A 531 6.98 7.85 28.48
CA ASP A 531 5.81 8.16 29.30
C ASP A 531 4.58 8.53 28.45
N ILE A 532 4.77 9.17 27.29
CA ILE A 532 3.73 9.35 26.27
C ILE A 532 3.27 7.99 25.72
N LEU A 533 4.19 7.05 25.46
CA LEU A 533 3.82 5.69 25.05
C LEU A 533 3.01 4.97 26.12
N LYS A 534 3.42 5.01 27.40
CA LYS A 534 2.62 4.47 28.52
C LYS A 534 1.24 5.12 28.62
N LEU A 535 1.14 6.44 28.45
CA LEU A 535 -0.14 7.15 28.44
C LEU A 535 -1.02 6.68 27.29
N ASN A 536 -0.48 6.52 26.08
CA ASN A 536 -1.22 5.97 24.96
C ASN A 536 -1.64 4.51 25.20
N ASP A 537 -0.78 3.67 25.78
CA ASP A 537 -1.12 2.29 26.16
C ASP A 537 -2.23 2.22 27.22
N MET A 538 -2.27 3.18 28.16
CA MET A 538 -3.37 3.31 29.13
C MET A 538 -4.65 3.79 28.46
N ILE A 539 -4.58 4.80 27.57
CA ILE A 539 -5.72 5.30 26.80
C ILE A 539 -6.31 4.20 25.90
N HIS A 540 -5.47 3.38 25.26
CA HIS A 540 -5.95 2.25 24.47
C HIS A 540 -6.68 1.22 25.34
N LYS A 541 -6.15 0.87 26.53
CA LYS A 541 -6.85 -0.02 27.47
C LYS A 541 -8.15 0.56 28.00
N GLU A 542 -8.22 1.87 28.26
CA GLU A 542 -9.47 2.53 28.64
C GLU A 542 -10.49 2.53 27.48
N LEU A 543 -10.04 2.73 26.24
CA LEU A 543 -10.90 2.63 25.05
C LEU A 543 -11.41 1.20 24.82
N ASP A 544 -10.57 0.18 25.00
CA ASP A 544 -10.96 -1.23 24.88
C ASP A 544 -12.01 -1.57 25.95
N LEU A 545 -11.81 -1.14 27.21
CA LEU A 545 -12.78 -1.32 28.30
C LEU A 545 -14.11 -0.58 28.04
N VAL A 546 -14.08 0.61 27.44
CA VAL A 546 -15.30 1.31 27.00
C VAL A 546 -15.99 0.54 25.88
N GLY A 547 -15.23 -0.01 24.91
CA GLY A 547 -15.76 -0.86 23.84
C GLY A 547 -16.42 -2.15 24.36
N ASP A 548 -15.83 -2.79 25.37
CA ASP A 548 -16.39 -3.98 26.03
C ASP A 548 -17.70 -3.64 26.77
N VAL A 549 -17.76 -2.49 27.47
CA VAL A 549 -18.99 -2.01 28.13
C VAL A 549 -20.06 -1.67 27.10
N ASP A 550 -19.74 -0.94 26.03
CA ASP A 550 -20.68 -0.65 24.94
C ASP A 550 -21.17 -1.94 24.28
N HIS A 551 -20.30 -2.94 24.07
CA HIS A 551 -20.70 -4.24 23.54
C HIS A 551 -21.66 -4.97 24.48
N SER A 552 -21.36 -4.97 25.79
CA SER A 552 -22.25 -5.54 26.81
C SER A 552 -23.60 -4.83 26.87
N ILE A 553 -23.64 -3.50 26.75
CA ILE A 553 -24.88 -2.72 26.70
C ILE A 553 -25.69 -3.08 25.44
N ASN A 554 -25.04 -3.18 24.27
CA ASN A 554 -25.68 -3.58 23.01
C ASN A 554 -26.23 -5.02 23.04
N ILE A 555 -25.58 -5.95 23.74
CA ILE A 555 -26.11 -7.30 23.96
C ILE A 555 -27.36 -7.23 24.84
N LEU A 556 -27.26 -6.57 26.00
CA LEU A 556 -28.39 -6.43 26.92
C LEU A 556 -29.60 -5.74 26.25
N GLU A 557 -29.39 -4.70 25.44
CA GLU A 557 -30.45 -4.05 24.69
C GLU A 557 -31.12 -5.01 23.69
N LYS A 558 -30.35 -5.84 22.99
CA LYS A 558 -30.89 -6.88 22.09
C LYS A 558 -31.69 -7.94 22.85
N ASP A 559 -31.22 -8.37 24.02
CA ASP A 559 -31.91 -9.35 24.86
C ASP A 559 -33.22 -8.77 25.45
N PHE A 560 -33.21 -7.49 25.85
CA PHE A 560 -34.42 -6.76 26.24
C PHE A 560 -35.40 -6.58 25.06
N ILE A 561 -34.91 -6.34 23.85
CA ILE A 561 -35.75 -6.27 22.64
C ILE A 561 -36.31 -7.67 22.28
N ALA A 562 -35.54 -8.73 22.47
CA ALA A 562 -35.96 -10.11 22.19
C ALA A 562 -37.06 -10.56 23.16
N THR A 563 -36.85 -10.41 24.47
CA THR A 563 -37.86 -10.69 25.50
C THR A 563 -39.13 -9.85 25.32
N LEU A 564 -38.99 -8.56 24.97
CA LEU A 564 -40.14 -7.69 24.67
C LEU A 564 -40.89 -8.10 23.38
N LYS A 565 -40.22 -8.74 22.41
CA LYS A 565 -40.87 -9.33 21.23
C LYS A 565 -41.58 -10.65 21.59
N GLU A 566 -40.97 -11.49 22.42
CA GLU A 566 -41.56 -12.74 22.91
C GLU A 566 -42.85 -12.46 23.69
N GLU A 567 -42.83 -11.51 24.62
CA GLU A 567 -44.05 -11.11 25.36
C GLU A 567 -45.12 -10.49 24.45
N LYS A 568 -44.73 -9.79 23.38
CA LYS A 568 -45.68 -9.34 22.36
C LYS A 568 -46.30 -10.50 21.57
N MET A 569 -45.55 -11.55 21.26
CA MET A 569 -46.10 -12.75 20.62
C MET A 569 -47.03 -13.49 21.59
N ASN A 570 -46.65 -13.66 22.86
CA ASN A 570 -47.50 -14.25 23.90
C ASN A 570 -48.84 -13.49 24.04
N LEU A 571 -48.82 -12.16 23.97
CA LEU A 571 -50.03 -11.33 23.98
C LEU A 571 -50.91 -11.53 22.73
N VAL A 572 -50.31 -11.66 21.54
CA VAL A 572 -51.04 -11.97 20.29
C VAL A 572 -51.65 -13.38 20.35
N ASP A 573 -50.93 -14.36 20.89
CA ASP A 573 -51.43 -15.73 21.08
C ASP A 573 -52.55 -15.80 22.12
N LEU A 574 -52.48 -14.99 23.18
CA LEU A 574 -53.59 -14.84 24.14
C LEU A 574 -54.79 -14.14 23.50
N GLN A 575 -54.56 -13.15 22.63
CA GLN A 575 -55.63 -12.44 21.93
C GLN A 575 -56.33 -13.34 20.89
N THR A 576 -55.60 -14.16 20.14
CA THR A 576 -56.20 -15.11 19.18
C THR A 576 -56.97 -16.22 19.89
N LYS A 577 -56.47 -16.75 21.01
CA LYS A 577 -57.23 -17.68 21.87
C LYS A 577 -58.50 -17.04 22.44
N LEU A 578 -58.44 -15.76 22.81
CA LEU A 578 -59.60 -15.02 23.30
C LEU A 578 -60.63 -14.78 22.18
N GLU A 579 -60.19 -14.56 20.94
CA GLU A 579 -61.09 -14.47 19.78
C GLU A 579 -61.74 -15.82 19.47
N GLN A 580 -60.97 -16.92 19.45
CA GLN A 580 -61.48 -18.28 19.28
C GLN A 580 -62.57 -18.63 20.31
N VAL A 581 -62.38 -18.26 21.58
CA VAL A 581 -63.38 -18.48 22.65
C VAL A 581 -64.62 -17.60 22.48
N LYS A 582 -64.53 -16.43 21.81
CA LYS A 582 -65.73 -15.67 21.40
C LYS A 582 -66.45 -16.36 20.26
N ASP A 583 -65.72 -16.79 19.23
CA ASP A 583 -66.29 -17.45 18.05
C ASP A 583 -67.01 -18.74 18.47
N GLU A 584 -66.37 -19.61 19.27
CA GLU A 584 -66.97 -20.80 19.86
C GLU A 584 -68.25 -20.46 20.66
N LYS A 585 -68.23 -19.37 21.44
CA LYS A 585 -69.41 -18.92 22.20
C LYS A 585 -70.54 -18.45 21.27
N GLU A 586 -70.24 -17.78 20.16
CA GLU A 586 -71.24 -17.36 19.19
C GLU A 586 -71.82 -18.56 18.43
N ASP A 587 -71.00 -19.54 18.05
CA ASP A 587 -71.44 -20.82 17.49
C ASP A 587 -72.34 -21.61 18.45
N PHE A 588 -71.99 -21.69 19.74
CA PHE A 588 -72.86 -22.30 20.75
C PHE A 588 -74.17 -21.55 20.93
N LEU A 589 -74.17 -20.21 20.90
CA LEU A 589 -75.40 -19.41 20.95
C LEU A 589 -76.28 -19.65 19.72
N GLN A 590 -75.69 -19.70 18.53
CA GLN A 590 -76.40 -20.03 17.28
C GLN A 590 -76.99 -21.44 17.33
N SER A 591 -76.21 -22.44 17.78
CA SER A 591 -76.69 -23.81 17.95
C SER A 591 -77.84 -23.91 18.95
N ILE A 592 -77.82 -23.15 20.05
CA ILE A 592 -78.93 -23.09 21.01
C ILE A 592 -80.19 -22.54 20.32
N VAL A 593 -80.08 -21.42 19.59
CA VAL A 593 -81.20 -20.82 18.84
C VAL A 593 -81.78 -21.80 17.81
N GLU A 594 -80.94 -22.56 17.12
CA GLU A 594 -81.39 -23.61 16.18
C GLU A 594 -82.11 -24.76 16.89
N THR A 595 -81.64 -25.19 18.06
CA THR A 595 -82.34 -26.21 18.85
C THR A 595 -83.70 -25.72 19.36
N ASP A 596 -83.81 -24.46 19.79
CA ASP A 596 -85.09 -23.85 20.20
C ASP A 596 -86.08 -23.77 19.02
N GLN A 597 -85.61 -23.44 17.82
CA GLN A 597 -86.44 -23.47 16.60
C GLN A 597 -86.92 -24.89 16.27
N GLN A 598 -86.06 -25.91 16.44
CA GLN A 598 -86.44 -27.31 16.23
C GLN A 598 -87.47 -27.78 17.28
N ILE A 599 -87.33 -27.37 18.54
CA ILE A 599 -88.32 -27.64 19.60
C ILE A 599 -89.67 -27.04 19.22
N MET A 600 -89.72 -25.75 18.83
CA MET A 600 -90.94 -25.10 18.34
C MET A 600 -91.61 -25.84 17.17
N LEU A 601 -90.83 -26.37 16.21
CA LEU A 601 -91.36 -27.15 15.09
C LEU A 601 -91.93 -28.52 15.52
N VAL A 602 -91.31 -29.17 16.50
CA VAL A 602 -91.80 -30.43 17.08
C VAL A 602 -93.08 -30.21 17.87
N GLU A 603 -93.16 -29.15 18.68
CA GLU A 603 -94.39 -28.76 19.38
C GLU A 603 -95.54 -28.47 18.40
N ARG A 604 -95.27 -27.75 17.31
CA ARG A 604 -96.24 -27.51 16.22
C ARG A 604 -96.73 -28.81 15.58
N LYS A 605 -95.84 -29.78 15.33
CA LYS A 605 -96.21 -31.11 14.81
C LYS A 605 -97.06 -31.91 15.81
N ILE A 606 -96.70 -31.88 17.09
CA ILE A 606 -97.46 -32.56 18.15
C ILE A 606 -98.89 -31.96 18.25
N GLN A 607 -99.03 -30.65 18.09
CA GLN A 607 -100.33 -29.98 18.08
C GLN A 607 -101.21 -30.46 16.91
N ILE A 608 -100.67 -30.51 15.69
CA ILE A 608 -101.39 -31.03 14.51
C ILE A 608 -101.73 -32.52 14.67
N LEU A 609 -100.85 -33.33 15.29
CA LEU A 609 -101.13 -34.74 15.57
C LEU A 609 -102.24 -34.95 16.61
N LYS A 610 -102.37 -34.05 17.60
CA LYS A 610 -103.51 -34.04 18.53
C LYS A 610 -104.82 -33.68 17.82
N GLU A 611 -104.80 -32.64 16.98
CA GLU A 611 -105.95 -32.20 16.19
C GLU A 611 -106.42 -33.29 15.21
N THR A 612 -105.51 -33.87 14.43
CA THR A 612 -105.83 -34.95 13.48
C THR A 612 -106.26 -36.25 14.16
N ARG A 613 -105.66 -36.63 15.30
CA ARG A 613 -106.15 -37.79 16.08
C ARG A 613 -107.58 -37.58 16.57
N SER A 614 -107.92 -36.38 17.03
CA SER A 614 -109.29 -36.07 17.46
C SER A 614 -110.33 -36.15 16.34
N ALA A 615 -109.91 -36.01 15.08
CA ALA A 615 -110.75 -36.18 13.90
C ALA A 615 -110.87 -37.66 13.44
N VAL A 616 -109.83 -38.47 13.65
CA VAL A 616 -109.81 -39.88 13.21
C VAL A 616 -110.55 -40.82 14.17
N ASP A 617 -110.54 -40.56 15.48
CA ASP A 617 -111.31 -41.34 16.46
C ASP A 617 -112.85 -41.12 16.36
N ALA A 618 -113.33 -40.25 15.45
CA ALA A 618 -114.75 -39.91 15.29
C ALA A 618 -115.51 -40.78 14.25
N ASP A 619 -114.84 -41.30 13.21
CA ASP A 619 -115.50 -41.90 12.03
C ASP A 619 -114.82 -43.22 11.57
N PHE A 620 -115.04 -44.34 12.26
CA PHE A 620 -114.91 -45.65 11.61
C PHE A 620 -115.94 -46.70 12.05
N GLN A 621 -116.71 -47.18 11.08
CA GLN A 621 -117.94 -47.96 11.30
C GLN A 621 -117.71 -49.47 11.16
N GLN A 622 -118.38 -50.27 12.00
CA GLN A 622 -118.22 -51.73 12.07
C GLN A 622 -119.04 -52.51 11.01
N GLY A 623 -119.16 -51.98 9.77
CA GLY A 623 -120.06 -52.53 8.74
C GLY A 623 -119.51 -53.74 7.97
N GLU A 624 -118.29 -53.64 7.44
CA GLU A 624 -117.84 -54.50 6.33
C GLU A 624 -117.19 -55.82 6.78
N ILE A 625 -116.65 -55.87 8.00
CA ILE A 625 -115.94 -57.03 8.57
C ILE A 625 -116.88 -58.23 8.83
N ARG A 626 -118.20 -58.02 8.90
CA ARG A 626 -119.18 -59.12 9.04
C ARG A 626 -119.53 -59.80 7.72
N SER A 627 -119.56 -59.06 6.61
CA SER A 627 -119.89 -59.61 5.28
C SER A 627 -118.84 -60.59 4.76
N MET A 628 -117.55 -60.27 4.98
CA MET A 628 -116.45 -61.17 4.63
C MET A 628 -116.39 -62.47 5.47
N LYS A 629 -117.03 -62.50 6.66
CA LYS A 629 -117.05 -63.72 7.51
C LYS A 629 -118.14 -64.74 7.11
N SER A 630 -119.20 -64.34 6.40
CA SER A 630 -120.21 -65.29 5.91
C SER A 630 -119.78 -66.09 4.69
N GLU A 631 -118.89 -65.53 3.84
CA GLU A 631 -118.41 -66.23 2.64
C GLU A 631 -117.32 -67.26 2.96
N ILE A 632 -116.46 -66.96 3.95
CA ILE A 632 -115.46 -67.90 4.50
C ILE A 632 -116.16 -69.20 4.98
N HIS A 633 -117.30 -69.07 5.66
CA HIS A 633 -118.04 -70.23 6.18
C HIS A 633 -118.67 -71.12 5.08
N ARG A 634 -118.96 -70.58 3.89
CA ARG A 634 -119.41 -71.39 2.73
C ARG A 634 -118.28 -72.21 2.13
N MET A 635 -117.04 -71.73 2.16
CA MET A 635 -115.89 -72.49 1.68
C MET A 635 -115.44 -73.59 2.66
N GLU A 636 -115.54 -73.35 3.97
CA GLU A 636 -115.24 -74.34 5.03
C GLU A 636 -116.10 -75.63 4.93
N MET A 637 -117.38 -75.50 4.55
CA MET A 637 -118.27 -76.65 4.36
C MET A 637 -117.92 -77.49 3.11
N ARG A 638 -117.39 -76.86 2.04
CA ARG A 638 -116.94 -77.56 0.83
C ARG A 638 -115.62 -78.29 1.06
N PHE A 639 -114.72 -77.70 1.85
CA PHE A 639 -113.47 -78.32 2.32
C PHE A 639 -113.74 -79.55 3.21
N SER A 640 -114.73 -79.47 4.11
CA SER A 640 -115.12 -80.55 5.02
C SER A 640 -115.69 -81.80 4.34
N GLN A 641 -116.15 -81.70 3.09
CA GLN A 641 -116.73 -82.82 2.34
C GLN A 641 -115.66 -83.60 1.53
N LEU A 642 -114.64 -82.89 1.02
CA LEU A 642 -113.48 -83.48 0.32
C LEU A 642 -112.53 -84.20 1.29
N MET A 643 -112.33 -83.64 2.49
CA MET A 643 -111.49 -84.24 3.54
C MET A 643 -111.99 -85.61 4.06
N ARG A 644 -113.24 -86.02 3.78
CA ARG A 644 -113.77 -87.32 4.22
C ARG A 644 -113.47 -88.48 3.26
N GLN A 645 -113.11 -88.22 2.00
CA GLN A 645 -112.71 -89.28 1.05
C GLN A 645 -111.20 -89.44 0.92
N GLN A 646 -110.40 -88.44 1.31
CA GLN A 646 -108.93 -88.53 1.30
C GLN A 646 -108.35 -89.17 2.58
N ASN A 647 -109.01 -89.00 3.74
CA ASN A 647 -108.55 -89.54 5.03
C ASN A 647 -108.62 -91.08 5.17
N HIS A 648 -109.14 -91.82 4.19
CA HIS A 648 -109.23 -93.27 4.26
C HIS A 648 -107.97 -94.01 3.75
N MET A 649 -107.10 -93.36 2.96
CA MET A 649 -106.08 -94.09 2.17
C MET A 649 -104.61 -93.84 2.58
N ILE A 650 -104.31 -92.84 3.43
CA ILE A 650 -102.93 -92.52 3.85
C ILE A 650 -102.76 -92.50 5.38
N GLN A 651 -103.81 -92.81 6.15
CA GLN A 651 -103.66 -93.16 7.58
C GLN A 651 -102.79 -94.41 7.81
N ASP A 652 -102.60 -95.24 6.78
CA ASP A 652 -101.92 -96.54 6.85
C ASP A 652 -100.44 -96.57 6.42
N THR A 653 -99.88 -95.47 5.87
CA THR A 653 -98.46 -95.45 5.42
C THR A 653 -97.58 -94.39 6.08
N GLU A 654 -98.13 -93.29 6.59
CA GLU A 654 -97.35 -92.25 7.29
C GLU A 654 -96.94 -92.63 8.72
N ARG A 655 -97.37 -93.79 9.24
CA ARG A 655 -96.98 -94.30 10.56
C ARG A 655 -95.53 -94.79 10.66
N PHE A 656 -94.77 -94.83 9.58
CA PHE A 656 -93.34 -95.18 9.60
C PHE A 656 -92.43 -94.09 9.00
N LEU A 657 -91.98 -93.20 9.88
CA LEU A 657 -90.65 -92.59 9.87
C LEU A 657 -90.38 -91.36 9.00
N SER A 658 -91.25 -90.34 9.07
CA SER A 658 -90.72 -88.97 9.22
C SER A 658 -90.05 -88.84 10.59
N ARG A 659 -88.77 -89.27 10.67
CA ARG A 659 -88.01 -89.25 11.93
C ARG A 659 -86.49 -89.07 11.79
N ARG A 660 -86.04 -88.25 10.83
CA ARG A 660 -84.75 -87.53 10.91
C ARG A 660 -84.54 -86.51 9.79
N ASP A 661 -84.77 -85.25 10.12
CA ASP A 661 -83.80 -84.22 9.73
C ASP A 661 -82.62 -84.27 10.73
N ASN A 662 -81.42 -83.99 10.23
CA ASN A 662 -80.18 -83.63 10.94
C ASN A 662 -79.61 -84.60 12.01
N ILE A 663 -78.43 -85.19 11.72
CA ILE A 663 -77.25 -85.19 12.61
C ILE A 663 -75.97 -85.06 11.76
N ASP A 664 -75.20 -84.04 12.10
CA ASP A 664 -73.74 -83.82 12.06
C ASP A 664 -72.76 -84.68 11.22
N THR A 665 -71.89 -83.93 10.52
CA THR A 665 -70.43 -84.10 10.30
C THR A 665 -69.76 -85.48 10.38
N LEU A 666 -69.07 -85.84 9.29
CA LEU A 666 -67.68 -86.36 9.16
C LEU A 666 -67.54 -86.93 7.73
N GLY A 667 -66.39 -86.91 7.05
CA GLY A 667 -65.03 -86.68 7.51
C GLY A 667 -64.07 -87.70 6.91
N ASP A 668 -63.85 -87.59 5.59
CA ASP A 668 -62.76 -88.23 4.82
C ASP A 668 -62.62 -89.76 4.70
N ILE A 669 -61.70 -90.14 3.80
CA ILE A 669 -61.09 -91.46 3.54
C ILE A 669 -61.87 -92.36 2.54
N GLN A 670 -61.66 -92.38 1.21
CA GLN A 670 -60.49 -92.17 0.31
C GLN A 670 -59.78 -93.46 -0.15
N GLN A 671 -59.82 -93.68 -1.48
CA GLN A 671 -58.83 -94.36 -2.35
C GLN A 671 -58.56 -95.88 -2.31
N SER A 672 -58.57 -96.44 -3.52
CA SER A 672 -57.48 -97.27 -4.08
C SER A 672 -57.60 -97.27 -5.62
N ARG A 673 -56.60 -97.05 -6.49
CA ARG A 673 -55.17 -96.65 -6.49
C ARG A 673 -54.85 -96.05 -7.90
N LYS A 674 -54.18 -94.88 -8.06
CA LYS A 674 -52.72 -94.60 -8.25
C LYS A 674 -52.10 -95.16 -9.57
N ALA A 675 -51.18 -94.48 -10.29
CA ALA A 675 -50.36 -93.30 -9.97
C ALA A 675 -49.86 -92.46 -11.19
N LEU A 676 -49.64 -91.14 -10.98
CA LEU A 676 -48.55 -90.34 -11.59
C LEU A 676 -48.17 -89.18 -10.64
N THR A 677 -46.95 -88.64 -10.77
CA THR A 677 -46.15 -88.20 -9.59
C THR A 677 -46.32 -86.74 -9.13
N LYS A 678 -47.12 -86.51 -8.08
CA LYS A 678 -47.38 -85.21 -7.42
C LYS A 678 -46.13 -84.44 -6.93
N GLY A 679 -45.00 -85.13 -6.74
CA GLY A 679 -43.77 -84.55 -6.20
C GLY A 679 -43.00 -83.60 -7.13
N LYS A 680 -43.01 -83.83 -8.45
CA LYS A 680 -42.32 -82.93 -9.41
C LYS A 680 -43.03 -81.58 -9.51
N LEU A 681 -44.35 -81.58 -9.58
CA LEU A 681 -45.16 -80.35 -9.61
C LEU A 681 -44.99 -79.51 -8.33
N ASN A 682 -44.97 -80.14 -7.15
CA ASN A 682 -44.76 -79.40 -5.90
C ASN A 682 -43.32 -78.86 -5.74
N LYS A 683 -42.29 -79.51 -6.31
CA LYS A 683 -40.94 -78.92 -6.36
C LYS A 683 -40.92 -77.69 -7.26
N ILE A 684 -41.41 -77.80 -8.49
CA ILE A 684 -41.45 -76.69 -9.45
C ILE A 684 -42.26 -75.50 -8.88
N LEU A 685 -43.41 -75.77 -8.25
CA LEU A 685 -44.27 -74.72 -7.65
C LEU A 685 -43.63 -74.05 -6.43
N ASN A 686 -42.80 -74.75 -5.67
CA ASN A 686 -42.02 -74.15 -4.57
C ASN A 686 -40.77 -73.42 -5.08
N GLU A 687 -40.14 -73.89 -6.16
CA GLU A 687 -39.02 -73.22 -6.82
C GLU A 687 -39.48 -71.92 -7.51
N THR A 688 -40.64 -71.91 -8.18
CA THR A 688 -41.22 -70.66 -8.73
C THR A 688 -41.66 -69.72 -7.62
N LYS A 689 -42.28 -70.19 -6.53
CA LYS A 689 -42.58 -69.34 -5.36
C LYS A 689 -41.33 -68.75 -4.71
N LYS A 690 -40.21 -69.49 -4.64
CA LYS A 690 -38.93 -68.96 -4.16
C LYS A 690 -38.36 -67.91 -5.12
N LYS A 691 -38.36 -68.17 -6.43
CA LYS A 691 -37.93 -67.18 -7.44
C LYS A 691 -38.78 -65.92 -7.43
N ILE A 692 -40.10 -66.04 -7.29
CA ILE A 692 -41.02 -64.89 -7.17
C ILE A 692 -40.71 -64.09 -5.89
N LYS A 693 -40.51 -64.74 -4.74
CA LYS A 693 -40.10 -64.04 -3.51
C LYS A 693 -38.73 -63.37 -3.62
N GLN A 694 -37.80 -63.98 -4.35
CA GLN A 694 -36.48 -63.39 -4.56
C GLN A 694 -36.56 -62.18 -5.50
N VAL A 695 -37.27 -62.26 -6.62
CA VAL A 695 -37.53 -61.12 -7.52
C VAL A 695 -38.33 -60.02 -6.81
N GLN A 696 -39.27 -60.36 -5.93
CA GLN A 696 -39.97 -59.37 -5.08
C GLN A 696 -39.04 -58.68 -4.08
N LYS A 697 -38.03 -59.39 -3.55
CA LYS A 697 -37.02 -58.78 -2.69
C LYS A 697 -36.08 -57.89 -3.49
N GLU A 698 -35.52 -58.39 -4.59
CA GLU A 698 -34.64 -57.64 -5.49
C GLU A 698 -35.36 -56.38 -6.04
N SER A 699 -36.65 -56.47 -6.36
CA SER A 699 -37.46 -55.31 -6.75
C SER A 699 -37.74 -54.32 -5.61
N GLY A 700 -37.68 -54.76 -4.34
CA GLY A 700 -37.78 -53.90 -3.17
C GLY A 700 -36.44 -53.22 -2.86
N ASP A 701 -35.34 -53.99 -2.94
CA ASP A 701 -33.98 -53.48 -2.81
C ASP A 701 -33.71 -52.41 -3.91
N PHE A 702 -34.11 -52.64 -5.17
CA PHE A 702 -34.04 -51.63 -6.24
C PHE A 702 -34.98 -50.43 -6.03
N ALA A 703 -36.13 -50.59 -5.37
CA ALA A 703 -37.00 -49.46 -5.05
C ALA A 703 -36.36 -48.55 -3.98
N GLN A 704 -35.70 -49.15 -2.99
CA GLN A 704 -34.91 -48.42 -1.99
C GLN A 704 -33.71 -47.72 -2.63
N ASP A 705 -32.96 -48.38 -3.51
CA ASP A 705 -31.84 -47.77 -4.24
C ASP A 705 -32.30 -46.56 -5.08
N ILE A 706 -33.49 -46.63 -5.70
CA ILE A 706 -34.08 -45.51 -6.45
C ILE A 706 -34.47 -44.35 -5.51
N GLU A 707 -35.05 -44.64 -4.35
CA GLU A 707 -35.40 -43.62 -3.35
C GLU A 707 -34.14 -42.93 -2.78
N ASP A 708 -33.12 -43.70 -2.43
CA ASP A 708 -31.82 -43.21 -1.96
C ASP A 708 -31.09 -42.37 -3.02
N LEU A 709 -31.20 -42.74 -4.31
CA LEU A 709 -30.65 -41.95 -5.42
C LEU A 709 -31.45 -40.67 -5.66
N GLN A 710 -32.78 -40.69 -5.52
CA GLN A 710 -33.62 -39.49 -5.60
C GLN A 710 -33.32 -38.52 -4.45
N GLN A 711 -33.15 -39.01 -3.21
CA GLN A 711 -32.75 -38.17 -2.09
C GLN A 711 -31.38 -37.51 -2.32
N LYS A 712 -30.38 -38.28 -2.81
CA LYS A 712 -29.06 -37.73 -3.17
C LYS A 712 -29.12 -36.73 -4.32
N GLN A 713 -29.98 -36.96 -5.32
CA GLN A 713 -30.20 -36.03 -6.43
C GLN A 713 -30.83 -34.71 -5.93
N ASN A 714 -31.79 -34.77 -5.01
CA ASN A 714 -32.42 -33.58 -4.44
C ASN A 714 -31.44 -32.78 -3.60
N ILE A 715 -30.67 -33.43 -2.69
CA ILE A 715 -29.65 -32.75 -1.87
C ILE A 715 -28.59 -32.05 -2.75
N CYS A 716 -28.11 -32.73 -3.81
CA CYS A 716 -27.17 -32.14 -4.77
C CYS A 716 -27.80 -31.00 -5.59
N GLY A 717 -29.12 -31.04 -5.81
CA GLY A 717 -29.91 -29.95 -6.41
C GLY A 717 -29.98 -28.73 -5.49
N ASP A 718 -30.32 -28.94 -4.22
CA ASP A 718 -30.39 -27.88 -3.20
C ASP A 718 -29.01 -27.20 -3.01
N GLU A 719 -27.92 -27.99 -2.95
CA GLU A 719 -26.55 -27.48 -2.91
C GLU A 719 -26.19 -26.65 -4.16
N LEU A 720 -26.65 -27.07 -5.35
CA LEU A 720 -26.46 -26.31 -6.58
C LEU A 720 -27.28 -25.01 -6.61
N GLU A 721 -28.50 -24.98 -6.07
CA GLU A 721 -29.29 -23.76 -5.96
C GLU A 721 -28.64 -22.75 -4.99
N VAL A 722 -28.16 -23.21 -3.83
CA VAL A 722 -27.41 -22.38 -2.88
C VAL A 722 -26.14 -21.81 -3.52
N LEU A 723 -25.33 -22.64 -4.17
CA LEU A 723 -24.13 -22.19 -4.90
C LEU A 723 -24.46 -21.23 -6.03
N GLN A 724 -25.61 -21.38 -6.69
CA GLN A 724 -26.07 -20.46 -7.74
C GLN A 724 -26.52 -19.11 -7.16
N VAL A 725 -27.18 -19.08 -6.01
CA VAL A 725 -27.52 -17.85 -5.27
C VAL A 725 -26.24 -17.13 -4.83
N ASP A 726 -25.28 -17.85 -4.24
CA ASP A 726 -23.98 -17.28 -3.83
C ASP A 726 -23.19 -16.74 -5.03
N CYS A 727 -23.14 -17.46 -6.14
CA CYS A 727 -22.52 -16.99 -7.38
C CYS A 727 -23.20 -15.73 -7.94
N ASN A 728 -24.51 -15.57 -7.75
CA ASN A 728 -25.23 -14.38 -8.19
C ASN A 728 -25.04 -13.19 -7.23
N ALA A 729 -24.94 -13.42 -5.93
CA ALA A 729 -24.54 -12.40 -4.95
C ALA A 729 -23.09 -11.93 -5.17
N LEU A 730 -22.17 -12.84 -5.50
CA LEU A 730 -20.79 -12.53 -5.88
C LEU A 730 -20.71 -11.75 -7.20
N LYS A 731 -21.58 -12.03 -8.18
CA LYS A 731 -21.69 -11.21 -9.40
C LYS A 731 -22.22 -9.81 -9.10
N ALA A 732 -23.29 -9.68 -8.30
CA ALA A 732 -23.84 -8.37 -7.94
C ALA A 732 -22.81 -7.50 -7.21
N THR A 733 -22.09 -8.06 -6.23
CA THR A 733 -21.01 -7.34 -5.53
C THR A 733 -19.80 -7.04 -6.42
N LEU A 734 -19.48 -7.90 -7.40
CA LEU A 734 -18.49 -7.60 -8.43
C LEU A 734 -18.94 -6.42 -9.30
N ASP A 735 -20.18 -6.42 -9.78
CA ASP A 735 -20.74 -5.36 -10.62
C ASP A 735 -20.76 -4.02 -9.87
N ASP A 736 -21.26 -3.98 -8.62
CA ASP A 736 -21.23 -2.80 -7.74
C ASP A 736 -19.81 -2.25 -7.53
N THR A 737 -18.84 -3.12 -7.27
CA THR A 737 -17.45 -2.70 -7.09
C THR A 737 -16.83 -2.21 -8.41
N THR A 738 -17.17 -2.78 -9.56
CA THR A 738 -16.74 -2.23 -10.86
C THR A 738 -17.35 -0.86 -11.13
N GLU A 739 -18.63 -0.63 -10.81
CA GLU A 739 -19.30 0.66 -10.99
C GLU A 739 -18.68 1.74 -10.08
N HIS A 740 -18.36 1.39 -8.82
CA HIS A 740 -17.66 2.27 -7.89
C HIS A 740 -16.23 2.61 -8.39
N ILE A 741 -15.51 1.65 -8.97
CA ILE A 741 -14.20 1.89 -9.59
C ILE A 741 -14.33 2.83 -10.81
N GLU A 742 -15.34 2.64 -11.66
CA GLU A 742 -15.61 3.53 -12.81
C GLU A 742 -15.96 4.98 -12.34
N LYS A 743 -16.84 5.14 -11.33
CA LYS A 743 -17.18 6.43 -10.71
C LYS A 743 -15.95 7.12 -10.10
N SER A 744 -15.12 6.38 -9.37
CA SER A 744 -13.88 6.88 -8.76
C SER A 744 -12.84 7.30 -9.81
N SER A 745 -12.67 6.49 -10.86
CA SER A 745 -11.84 6.80 -12.02
C SER A 745 -12.27 8.10 -12.69
N ASN A 746 -13.56 8.23 -13.04
CA ASN A 746 -14.09 9.43 -13.68
C ASN A 746 -13.90 10.69 -12.81
N THR A 747 -14.06 10.57 -11.48
CA THR A 747 -13.79 11.65 -10.53
C THR A 747 -12.32 12.05 -10.48
N LYS A 748 -11.38 11.09 -10.53
CA LYS A 748 -9.94 11.36 -10.62
C LYS A 748 -9.58 12.08 -11.94
N TYR A 749 -10.12 11.63 -13.07
CA TYR A 749 -9.94 12.30 -14.37
C TYR A 749 -10.47 13.74 -14.37
N ARG A 750 -11.66 13.98 -13.79
CA ARG A 750 -12.22 15.33 -13.62
C ARG A 750 -11.29 16.23 -12.80
N ARG A 751 -10.88 15.80 -11.61
CA ARG A 751 -9.95 16.56 -10.73
C ARG A 751 -8.62 16.85 -11.42
N MET A 752 -8.08 15.91 -12.21
CA MET A 752 -6.86 16.12 -13.00
C MET A 752 -7.04 17.21 -14.06
N ILE A 753 -8.17 17.24 -14.76
CA ILE A 753 -8.46 18.25 -15.79
C ILE A 753 -8.69 19.63 -15.15
N ASP A 754 -9.39 19.69 -14.02
CA ASP A 754 -9.55 20.91 -13.23
C ASP A 754 -8.19 21.47 -12.76
N LEU A 755 -7.30 20.60 -12.27
CA LEU A 755 -5.94 20.96 -11.89
C LEU A 755 -5.12 21.48 -13.07
N LEU A 756 -5.19 20.83 -14.24
CA LEU A 756 -4.53 21.29 -15.47
C LEU A 756 -5.06 22.65 -15.95
N GLN A 757 -6.36 22.91 -15.83
CA GLN A 757 -6.96 24.22 -16.11
C GLN A 757 -6.44 25.28 -15.13
N GLN A 758 -6.41 24.99 -13.83
CA GLN A 758 -5.87 25.91 -12.82
C GLN A 758 -4.36 26.17 -13.02
N GLN A 759 -3.56 25.16 -13.36
CA GLN A 759 -2.15 25.32 -13.70
C GLN A 759 -1.94 26.20 -14.94
N ARG A 760 -2.75 26.03 -15.99
CA ARG A 760 -2.75 26.93 -17.16
C ARG A 760 -3.12 28.37 -16.77
N ARG A 761 -4.16 28.56 -15.94
CA ARG A 761 -4.56 29.88 -15.43
C ARG A 761 -3.45 30.54 -14.60
N ASN A 762 -2.77 29.77 -13.75
CA ASN A 762 -1.64 30.25 -12.96
C ASN A 762 -0.45 30.66 -13.87
N LYS A 763 -0.13 29.89 -14.92
CA LYS A 763 0.86 30.29 -15.92
C LYS A 763 0.51 31.62 -16.60
N TYR A 764 -0.76 31.87 -16.92
CA TYR A 764 -1.18 33.17 -17.46
C TYR A 764 -1.04 34.30 -16.42
N TYR A 765 -1.45 34.11 -15.16
CA TYR A 765 -1.22 35.11 -14.10
C TYR A 765 0.26 35.39 -13.87
N GLN A 766 1.13 34.37 -13.93
CA GLN A 766 2.58 34.56 -13.85
C GLN A 766 3.11 35.35 -15.05
N GLN A 767 2.65 35.08 -16.28
CA GLN A 767 3.00 35.87 -17.46
C GLN A 767 2.52 37.34 -17.37
N VAL A 768 1.37 37.59 -16.72
CA VAL A 768 0.88 38.95 -16.42
C VAL A 768 1.78 39.63 -15.39
N LYS A 769 2.13 38.95 -14.30
CA LYS A 769 3.07 39.45 -13.28
C LYS A 769 4.45 39.78 -13.87
N ASP A 770 4.92 38.94 -14.79
CA ASP A 770 6.18 39.14 -15.51
C ASP A 770 6.09 40.20 -16.64
N LYS A 771 4.91 40.84 -16.84
CA LYS A 771 4.62 41.78 -17.94
C LYS A 771 4.83 41.22 -19.36
N ARG A 772 4.86 39.89 -19.52
CA ARG A 772 5.05 39.17 -20.80
C ARG A 772 3.73 38.74 -21.45
N TYR A 773 2.60 38.91 -20.77
CA TYR A 773 1.29 38.52 -21.28
C TYR A 773 0.80 39.47 -22.39
N LYS A 774 0.49 38.91 -23.57
CA LYS A 774 -0.05 39.62 -24.72
C LYS A 774 -1.55 39.31 -24.82
N MET A 775 -2.41 40.31 -24.58
CA MET A 775 -3.86 40.15 -24.77
C MET A 775 -4.18 39.76 -26.22
N LEU A 776 -4.81 38.60 -26.40
CA LEU A 776 -5.23 38.09 -27.71
C LEU A 776 -6.38 38.91 -28.30
N CYS A 777 -7.36 39.29 -27.49
CA CYS A 777 -8.48 40.14 -27.88
C CYS A 777 -8.32 41.54 -27.26
N LYS A 778 -8.23 42.58 -28.11
CA LYS A 778 -8.06 43.99 -27.69
C LYS A 778 -9.37 44.76 -27.48
N SER A 779 -10.51 44.16 -27.80
CA SER A 779 -11.85 44.77 -27.69
C SER A 779 -12.85 43.75 -27.14
N LYS A 780 -13.81 44.21 -26.33
CA LYS A 780 -14.90 43.36 -25.78
C LYS A 780 -15.71 42.68 -26.90
N ALA A 781 -15.94 43.36 -28.03
CA ALA A 781 -16.65 42.77 -29.18
C ALA A 781 -15.87 41.63 -29.86
N ALA A 782 -14.54 41.78 -29.97
CA ALA A 782 -13.67 40.73 -30.52
C ALA A 782 -13.58 39.52 -29.56
N LEU A 783 -13.57 39.77 -28.24
CA LEU A 783 -13.65 38.71 -27.24
C LEU A 783 -14.96 37.93 -27.36
N HIS A 784 -16.10 38.63 -27.50
CA HIS A 784 -17.41 37.99 -27.66
C HIS A 784 -17.55 37.19 -28.98
N SER A 785 -16.93 37.66 -30.08
CA SER A 785 -16.93 36.91 -31.34
C SER A 785 -16.08 35.63 -31.29
N GLU A 786 -14.90 35.67 -30.66
CA GLU A 786 -14.10 34.44 -30.45
C GLU A 786 -14.76 33.51 -29.41
N TYR A 787 -15.44 34.07 -28.40
CA TYR A 787 -16.21 33.30 -27.42
C TYR A 787 -17.35 32.51 -28.07
N THR A 788 -18.16 33.14 -28.93
CA THR A 788 -19.25 32.45 -29.65
C THR A 788 -18.73 31.41 -30.63
N LYS A 789 -17.61 31.66 -31.34
CA LYS A 789 -16.93 30.63 -32.15
C LYS A 789 -16.47 29.43 -31.31
N HIS A 790 -15.84 29.68 -30.16
CA HIS A 790 -15.40 28.61 -29.26
C HIS A 790 -16.59 27.81 -28.70
N MET A 791 -17.70 28.46 -28.37
CA MET A 791 -18.92 27.78 -27.90
C MET A 791 -19.55 26.91 -29.00
N ASN A 792 -19.67 27.43 -30.23
CA ASN A 792 -20.20 26.68 -31.37
C ASN A 792 -19.29 25.49 -31.74
N ASN A 793 -17.97 25.66 -31.67
CA ASN A 793 -17.00 24.58 -31.87
C ASN A 793 -17.09 23.52 -30.76
N LEU A 794 -17.38 23.91 -29.52
CA LEU A 794 -17.58 22.97 -28.42
C LEU A 794 -18.89 22.19 -28.59
N GLN A 795 -19.98 22.86 -28.98
CA GLN A 795 -21.28 22.23 -29.23
C GLN A 795 -21.25 21.26 -30.43
N THR A 796 -20.56 21.62 -31.51
CA THR A 796 -20.36 20.70 -32.65
C THR A 796 -19.49 19.50 -32.29
N LEU A 797 -18.43 19.68 -31.49
CA LEU A 797 -17.65 18.56 -30.95
C LEU A 797 -18.47 17.67 -29.99
N MET A 798 -19.36 18.25 -29.18
CA MET A 798 -20.30 17.48 -28.36
C MET A 798 -21.23 16.63 -29.23
N ALA A 799 -21.89 17.24 -30.23
CA ALA A 799 -22.78 16.53 -31.14
C ALA A 799 -22.08 15.38 -31.89
N ILE A 800 -20.83 15.60 -32.35
CA ILE A 800 -20.02 14.55 -32.99
C ILE A 800 -19.71 13.40 -32.00
N VAL A 801 -19.34 13.72 -30.75
CA VAL A 801 -19.05 12.69 -29.73
C VAL A 801 -20.31 11.93 -29.32
N GLU A 802 -21.46 12.59 -29.22
CA GLU A 802 -22.76 11.97 -28.95
C GLU A 802 -23.20 11.05 -30.09
N GLN A 803 -23.04 11.51 -31.34
CA GLN A 803 -23.32 10.69 -32.52
C GLN A 803 -22.42 9.45 -32.59
N ILE A 804 -21.11 9.58 -32.35
CA ILE A 804 -20.20 8.42 -32.29
C ILE A 804 -20.57 7.47 -31.13
N CYS A 805 -21.07 8.00 -30.00
CA CYS A 805 -21.57 7.16 -28.90
C CYS A 805 -22.87 6.40 -29.26
N GLN A 806 -23.72 6.94 -30.13
CA GLN A 806 -24.91 6.27 -30.64
C GLN A 806 -24.56 5.22 -31.71
N GLU A 807 -23.63 5.55 -32.62
CA GLU A 807 -23.18 4.66 -33.70
C GLU A 807 -22.34 3.47 -33.18
N TYR A 808 -21.61 3.62 -32.06
CA TYR A 808 -20.73 2.58 -31.51
C TYR A 808 -20.89 2.36 -29.99
N PRO A 809 -21.92 1.60 -29.55
CA PRO A 809 -22.19 1.35 -28.13
C PRO A 809 -21.01 0.72 -27.36
N GLY A 810 -20.21 -0.14 -28.01
CA GLY A 810 -19.02 -0.74 -27.39
C GLY A 810 -17.90 0.25 -27.06
N ILE A 811 -17.88 1.42 -27.72
CA ILE A 811 -16.89 2.49 -27.51
C ILE A 811 -17.42 3.54 -26.51
N GLN A 812 -18.74 3.57 -26.26
CA GLN A 812 -19.43 4.51 -25.38
C GLN A 812 -18.78 4.65 -24.00
N LYS A 813 -18.39 3.55 -23.34
CA LYS A 813 -17.70 3.59 -22.03
C LYS A 813 -16.37 4.38 -22.04
N SER A 814 -15.67 4.40 -23.18
CA SER A 814 -14.43 5.17 -23.34
C SER A 814 -14.69 6.64 -23.69
N LEU A 815 -15.73 6.91 -24.50
CA LEU A 815 -16.10 8.25 -24.95
C LEU A 815 -16.94 9.03 -23.93
N GLN A 816 -17.66 8.38 -23.01
CA GLN A 816 -18.33 9.03 -21.88
C GLN A 816 -17.38 9.93 -21.06
N ARG A 817 -16.09 9.56 -20.97
CA ARG A 817 -15.07 10.39 -20.31
C ARG A 817 -14.81 11.70 -21.07
N LEU A 818 -14.78 11.65 -22.40
CA LEU A 818 -14.67 12.83 -23.27
C LEU A 818 -15.95 13.68 -23.22
N LEU A 819 -17.12 13.03 -23.28
CA LEU A 819 -18.43 13.68 -23.21
C LEU A 819 -18.62 14.44 -21.89
N HIS A 820 -18.23 13.85 -20.75
CA HIS A 820 -18.30 14.51 -19.44
C HIS A 820 -17.36 15.72 -19.35
N VAL A 821 -16.20 15.67 -20.01
CA VAL A 821 -15.25 16.80 -20.07
C VAL A 821 -15.78 17.95 -20.91
N LEU A 822 -16.37 17.66 -22.08
CA LEU A 822 -16.99 18.67 -22.93
C LEU A 822 -18.19 19.32 -22.23
N HIS A 823 -19.03 18.54 -21.54
CA HIS A 823 -20.11 19.06 -20.69
C HIS A 823 -19.62 19.95 -19.54
N ILE A 824 -18.55 19.58 -18.84
CA ILE A 824 -17.98 20.43 -17.78
C ILE A 824 -17.41 21.72 -18.36
N GLN A 825 -16.81 21.67 -19.55
CA GLN A 825 -16.33 22.87 -20.23
C GLN A 825 -17.51 23.78 -20.63
N SER A 826 -18.56 23.25 -21.27
CA SER A 826 -19.73 24.05 -21.67
C SER A 826 -20.41 24.72 -20.46
N HIS A 827 -20.56 23.98 -19.36
CA HIS A 827 -21.17 24.49 -18.12
C HIS A 827 -20.30 25.56 -17.44
N LYS A 828 -18.97 25.43 -17.46
CA LYS A 828 -18.08 26.48 -16.92
C LYS A 828 -18.09 27.76 -17.77
N TYR A 829 -18.16 27.62 -19.10
CA TYR A 829 -18.30 28.78 -19.97
C TYR A 829 -19.65 29.48 -19.71
N MET A 830 -20.76 28.73 -19.62
CA MET A 830 -22.07 29.29 -19.28
C MET A 830 -22.09 30.11 -17.96
N ILE A 831 -21.46 29.61 -16.89
CA ILE A 831 -21.33 30.37 -15.63
C ILE A 831 -20.51 31.66 -15.83
N SER A 832 -19.40 31.59 -16.57
CA SER A 832 -18.56 32.78 -16.80
C SER A 832 -19.29 33.89 -17.57
N SER A 833 -20.28 33.54 -18.42
CA SER A 833 -21.15 34.54 -19.06
C SER A 833 -22.21 35.16 -18.13
N SER A 834 -22.64 34.49 -17.05
CA SER A 834 -23.59 35.08 -16.08
C SER A 834 -22.92 35.92 -15.00
N GLU A 835 -21.68 35.58 -14.61
CA GLU A 835 -20.90 36.40 -13.67
C GLU A 835 -20.47 37.75 -14.30
N ASP A 836 -20.21 37.78 -15.62
CA ASP A 836 -19.90 39.02 -16.34
C ASP A 836 -21.15 39.87 -16.69
N SER A 837 -22.37 39.32 -16.63
CA SER A 837 -23.61 40.09 -16.84
C SER A 837 -24.22 40.67 -15.55
N SER A 838 -23.68 40.31 -14.38
CA SER A 838 -24.19 40.71 -13.06
C SER A 838 -23.33 41.75 -12.35
N ARG A 839 -22.26 42.24 -13.00
CA ARG A 839 -21.53 43.44 -12.61
C ARG A 839 -22.00 44.65 -13.42
N GLU A 840 -23.02 45.31 -12.92
CA GLU A 840 -23.26 46.72 -13.27
C GLU A 840 -22.03 47.56 -12.90
N PRO A 841 -21.67 48.58 -13.70
CA PRO A 841 -20.62 49.51 -13.34
C PRO A 841 -21.14 50.52 -12.31
N SER A 842 -20.81 50.30 -11.04
CA SER A 842 -20.75 51.38 -10.05
C SER A 842 -19.49 52.22 -10.29
N ASP A 843 -19.64 53.54 -10.39
CA ASP A 843 -18.55 54.52 -10.55
C ASP A 843 -17.45 54.43 -9.47
#